data_AF-A0A497FFN6-F1
#
_entry.id   AF-A0A497FFN6-F1
#
_cell.length_a   1.000
_cell.length_b   1.000
_cell.length_c   1.000
_cell.angle_alpha   90.00
_cell.angle_beta   90.00
_cell.angle_gamma   90.00
#
_symmetry.space_group_name_H-M   'P 1'
#
loop_
_entity.id
_entity.type
_entity.pdbx_description
1 polymer ?
#
loop_
_entity_poly.entity_id
_entity_poly.type
_entity_poly.pdbx_seq_one_letter_code
_entity_poly.pdbx_strand_id
1 'polypeptide(L)'
;MKSRIKVRFSALFVMLAILLTLIIIPHGVLVVRAQGAYYVPITITERSGQDLTDYQIKIELNSTNFPYWEHIASYNGSDIYFLDSDGKPLYYWIESFDLVNRKAVIWVNIPSIPAGSNVTIYMWYGWENPYANYNNGTKVFLWFLDEKNFRPADVVTGTWSVTLLEDSIKFEKTSPTTTVWERYEYVVNTFTPVEVVMKVLTATDQDNSHAAVIEVHGSPDVVNFFLGRSDGRPYYPSGLGFRYIIDVGGDGWDSGGGLGDAQADRWYYVRVRVFSDRVEFYGLQNTTLSLSMGSSLTIYIKVESKPPYSYALWDYAFVRRVTDPEPSISIGHERLCRALYLPSRTMYLVHEIVYSPNSTLFSHNFTVANTTTADYETNYSDAYGWRVYANPYQSGGVSYENNASLVSEINITLPYSEVLVKNVTLLTKTNGTGNFRQLWVRVLNSTGGVVAELTNATIGTSWTEVALTVNANLSNQVTIWINATVKSTTTTGEEIAVKDVRVYVEYRTNPQVTVPWSPNVEFFNCSASHYVELGSAEYLNSSVITFKLIQYLTYNTTHYPVQPSYVGDETIGSYNYSVYRVDPANYSQYMTIYALLENWFKTFRTHAKGYDTETILIGEPLTVELPELGNITIVELNRTFINVSSVTISFSSTGSFTVVVN
;
A
#
# COMPACT_ATOMS: atom_id res chain seq x y z
N MET A 1 63.73 -19.65 7.68
CA MET A 1 62.66 -20.68 7.72
C MET A 1 61.67 -20.28 8.81
N LYS A 2 60.38 -20.18 8.48
CA LYS A 2 59.18 -20.09 9.35
C LYS A 2 59.35 -19.51 10.78
N SER A 3 58.69 -18.39 11.10
CA SER A 3 57.30 -18.35 11.58
C SER A 3 56.94 -17.00 12.24
N ARG A 4 55.67 -16.63 12.04
CA ARG A 4 54.85 -15.53 12.57
C ARG A 4 55.05 -15.17 14.05
N ILE A 5 54.74 -13.91 14.41
CA ILE A 5 53.86 -13.44 15.51
C ILE A 5 53.69 -11.91 15.34
N LYS A 6 52.52 -11.42 14.88
CA LYS A 6 51.42 -10.82 15.66
C LYS A 6 51.84 -9.71 16.63
N VAL A 7 51.56 -8.47 16.25
CA VAL A 7 51.43 -7.33 17.16
C VAL A 7 49.99 -6.80 17.03
N ARG A 8 49.24 -6.83 18.13
CA ARG A 8 47.99 -6.08 18.34
C ARG A 8 48.38 -4.73 18.97
N PHE A 9 47.93 -3.62 18.41
CA PHE A 9 47.86 -2.34 19.11
C PHE A 9 46.48 -1.69 18.91
N SER A 10 45.74 -1.69 20.02
CA SER A 10 44.83 -0.66 20.54
C SER A 10 44.12 0.30 19.57
N ALA A 11 42.81 0.08 19.44
CA ALA A 11 41.82 1.07 19.03
C ALA A 11 41.59 2.08 20.18
N LEU A 12 42.13 3.29 20.07
CA LEU A 12 41.70 4.42 20.89
C LEU A 12 42.18 5.77 20.32
N PHE A 13 41.96 6.08 19.03
CA PHE A 13 42.21 7.44 18.50
C PHE A 13 41.55 7.67 17.11
N VAL A 14 40.25 7.38 16.93
CA VAL A 14 39.49 7.81 15.73
C VAL A 14 38.01 8.14 16.05
N MET A 15 37.70 8.59 17.27
CA MET A 15 36.31 8.93 17.65
C MET A 15 36.16 10.39 18.07
N LEU A 16 36.77 11.31 17.32
CA LEU A 16 36.57 12.76 17.51
C LEU A 16 36.94 13.57 16.25
N ALA A 17 36.38 13.22 15.08
CA ALA A 17 36.48 14.05 13.87
C ALA A 17 35.42 13.71 12.79
N ILE A 18 34.21 13.25 13.17
CA ILE A 18 33.07 13.04 12.24
C ILE A 18 31.79 13.60 12.87
N LEU A 19 31.83 14.84 13.34
CA LEU A 19 30.64 15.54 13.80
C LEU A 19 30.74 17.05 13.48
N LEU A 20 30.97 17.40 12.21
CA LEU A 20 30.62 18.72 11.67
C LEU A 20 30.71 18.77 10.13
N THR A 21 29.95 17.94 9.44
CA THR A 21 29.45 18.28 8.10
C THR A 21 27.96 18.05 8.11
N LEU A 22 27.22 19.12 8.42
CA LEU A 22 25.80 19.23 8.09
C LEU A 22 25.68 19.00 6.58
N ILE A 23 25.38 17.77 6.18
CA ILE A 23 24.67 17.54 4.93
C ILE A 23 23.33 18.20 5.16
N ILE A 24 23.13 19.35 4.51
CA ILE A 24 21.80 19.85 4.21
C ILE A 24 21.17 18.74 3.38
N ILE A 25 20.48 17.80 4.04
CA ILE A 25 19.47 17.02 3.36
C ILE A 25 18.46 18.09 2.96
N PRO A 26 18.22 18.37 1.66
CA PRO A 26 17.03 19.10 1.33
C PRO A 26 15.90 18.21 1.84
N HIS A 27 15.33 18.56 3.00
CA HIS A 27 14.05 18.03 3.43
C HIS A 27 13.17 18.18 2.20
N GLY A 28 12.81 17.02 1.63
CA GLY A 28 11.92 16.98 0.49
C GLY A 28 10.75 17.86 0.86
N VAL A 29 10.57 18.94 0.11
CA VAL A 29 9.29 19.61 0.05
C VAL A 29 8.29 18.49 -0.16
N LEU A 30 7.39 18.27 0.80
CA LEU A 30 6.17 17.51 0.57
C LEU A 30 5.42 18.29 -0.50
N VAL A 31 5.78 18.04 -1.76
CA VAL A 31 4.88 18.29 -2.86
C VAL A 31 3.78 17.29 -2.62
N VAL A 32 2.71 17.75 -1.96
CA VAL A 32 1.41 17.12 -2.06
C VAL A 32 1.06 17.18 -3.55
N ARG A 33 1.48 16.17 -4.30
CA ARG A 33 0.94 15.95 -5.64
C ARG A 33 -0.52 15.61 -5.39
N ALA A 34 -1.42 16.27 -6.10
CA ALA A 34 -2.80 15.84 -6.15
C ALA A 34 -2.80 14.36 -6.55
N GLN A 35 -3.06 13.48 -5.59
CA GLN A 35 -3.22 12.06 -5.88
C GLN A 35 -4.51 11.94 -6.70
N GLY A 36 -4.37 11.43 -7.91
CA GLY A 36 -5.47 11.18 -8.84
C GLY A 36 -5.25 9.80 -9.44
N ALA A 37 -6.33 9.05 -9.67
CA ALA A 37 -6.23 7.87 -10.50
C ALA A 37 -6.05 8.33 -11.96
N TYR A 38 -5.04 7.85 -12.64
CA TYR A 38 -4.78 8.10 -14.04
C TYR A 38 -4.89 6.80 -14.81
N TYR A 39 -5.17 6.90 -16.11
CA TYR A 39 -5.07 5.75 -16.98
C TYR A 39 -4.58 6.13 -18.39
N VAL A 40 -3.88 5.20 -19.04
CA VAL A 40 -3.51 5.30 -20.45
C VAL A 40 -4.16 4.14 -21.23
N PRO A 41 -4.83 4.41 -22.36
CA PRO A 41 -5.25 3.35 -23.25
C PRO A 41 -4.03 2.77 -23.98
N ILE A 42 -4.01 1.45 -24.12
CA ILE A 42 -2.99 0.71 -24.86
C ILE A 42 -3.72 -0.08 -25.94
N THR A 43 -3.44 0.28 -27.19
CA THR A 43 -4.01 -0.39 -28.36
C THR A 43 -3.07 -1.49 -28.82
N ILE A 44 -3.61 -2.69 -28.91
CA ILE A 44 -2.93 -3.90 -29.39
C ILE A 44 -3.54 -4.22 -30.76
N THR A 45 -2.70 -4.30 -31.79
CA THR A 45 -3.12 -4.64 -33.15
C THR A 45 -2.63 -6.04 -33.48
N GLU A 46 -3.56 -6.93 -33.79
CA GLU A 46 -3.27 -8.26 -34.32
C GLU A 46 -2.75 -8.13 -35.76
N ARG A 47 -1.69 -8.86 -36.11
CA ARG A 47 -1.01 -8.72 -37.42
C ARG A 47 -0.69 -10.04 -38.13
N SER A 48 -0.91 -11.17 -37.47
CA SER A 48 -0.68 -12.51 -38.00
C SER A 48 -1.87 -13.08 -38.77
N GLY A 49 -3.05 -12.47 -38.65
CA GLY A 49 -4.28 -12.93 -39.28
C GLY A 49 -4.90 -14.16 -38.61
N GLN A 50 -4.53 -14.42 -37.35
CA GLN A 50 -5.07 -15.51 -36.54
C GLN A 50 -5.77 -14.95 -35.30
N ASP A 51 -6.83 -15.62 -34.85
CA ASP A 51 -7.44 -15.32 -33.55
C ASP A 51 -6.48 -15.76 -32.44
N LEU A 52 -6.10 -14.82 -31.57
CA LEU A 52 -5.21 -15.09 -30.45
C LEU A 52 -6.03 -15.15 -29.16
N THR A 53 -5.87 -16.22 -28.38
CA THR A 53 -6.57 -16.44 -27.11
C THR A 53 -5.60 -16.64 -25.97
N ASP A 54 -5.87 -16.05 -24.81
CA ASP A 54 -4.98 -16.04 -23.64
C ASP A 54 -3.53 -15.72 -24.06
N TYR A 55 -3.37 -14.60 -24.75
CA TYR A 55 -2.12 -14.22 -25.40
C TYR A 55 -1.35 -13.19 -24.56
N GLN A 56 -0.07 -13.48 -24.30
CA GLN A 56 0.79 -12.65 -23.44
C GLN A 56 1.44 -11.51 -24.23
N ILE A 57 1.04 -10.27 -23.91
CA ILE A 57 1.54 -9.04 -24.52
C ILE A 57 2.60 -8.40 -23.64
N LYS A 58 3.77 -8.12 -24.22
CA LYS A 58 4.88 -7.41 -23.55
C LYS A 58 4.75 -5.90 -23.74
N ILE A 59 4.54 -5.17 -22.67
CA ILE A 59 4.48 -3.71 -22.65
C ILE A 59 5.80 -3.18 -22.09
N GLU A 60 6.55 -2.46 -22.93
CA GLU A 60 7.79 -1.82 -22.53
C GLU A 60 7.56 -0.30 -22.41
N LEU A 61 7.68 0.24 -21.20
CA LEU A 61 7.54 1.66 -20.93
C LEU A 61 8.93 2.30 -20.81
N ASN A 62 9.08 3.48 -21.39
CA ASN A 62 10.25 4.34 -21.27
C ASN A 62 9.85 5.82 -21.30
N SER A 63 10.82 6.70 -21.06
CA SER A 63 10.60 8.16 -21.07
C SER A 63 10.06 8.73 -22.39
N THR A 64 10.19 8.01 -23.50
CA THR A 64 9.73 8.48 -24.83
C THR A 64 8.28 8.07 -25.10
N ASN A 65 7.87 6.85 -24.75
CA ASN A 65 6.52 6.34 -25.03
C ASN A 65 5.53 6.49 -23.86
N PHE A 66 6.03 6.75 -22.65
CA PHE A 66 5.24 7.03 -21.47
C PHE A 66 5.89 8.20 -20.72
N PRO A 67 5.47 9.45 -20.94
CA PRO A 67 6.10 10.60 -20.31
C PRO A 67 5.64 10.86 -18.87
N TYR A 68 4.61 10.16 -18.38
CA TYR A 68 3.86 10.47 -17.15
C TYR A 68 4.39 9.76 -15.89
N TRP A 69 5.71 9.54 -15.80
CA TRP A 69 6.32 8.79 -14.70
C TRP A 69 6.10 9.43 -13.33
N GLU A 70 5.97 10.76 -13.28
CA GLU A 70 5.74 11.54 -12.06
C GLU A 70 4.35 11.34 -11.44
N HIS A 71 3.43 10.69 -12.16
CA HIS A 71 2.08 10.38 -11.70
C HIS A 71 1.95 8.96 -11.15
N ILE A 72 2.97 8.10 -11.31
CA ILE A 72 3.02 6.80 -10.62
C ILE A 72 3.29 7.07 -9.14
N ALA A 73 2.38 6.59 -8.28
CA ALA A 73 2.41 6.90 -6.86
C ALA A 73 3.42 6.03 -6.09
N SER A 74 3.67 4.80 -6.54
CA SER A 74 4.52 3.84 -5.83
C SER A 74 5.90 3.71 -6.47
N TYR A 75 6.95 3.72 -5.65
CA TYR A 75 8.34 3.58 -6.12
C TYR A 75 8.62 2.23 -6.83
N ASN A 76 7.83 1.21 -6.52
CA ASN A 76 7.90 -0.15 -7.06
C ASN A 76 6.80 -0.46 -8.08
N GLY A 77 5.99 0.53 -8.47
CA GLY A 77 4.89 0.35 -9.43
C GLY A 77 3.70 -0.47 -8.91
N SER A 78 3.58 -0.68 -7.60
CA SER A 78 2.47 -1.46 -7.02
C SER A 78 1.08 -0.85 -7.21
N ASP A 79 1.01 0.44 -7.56
CA ASP A 79 -0.23 1.13 -7.96
C ASP A 79 -0.69 0.81 -9.39
N ILE A 80 0.11 0.12 -10.19
CA ILE A 80 -0.22 -0.19 -11.59
C ILE A 80 -1.13 -1.41 -11.68
N TYR A 81 -2.21 -1.33 -12.46
CA TYR A 81 -3.07 -2.45 -12.84
C TYR A 81 -3.68 -2.27 -14.23
N PHE A 82 -4.28 -3.34 -14.78
CA PHE A 82 -4.81 -3.36 -16.15
C PHE A 82 -6.27 -3.78 -16.17
N LEU A 83 -7.07 -3.05 -16.95
CA LEU A 83 -8.47 -3.37 -17.24
C LEU A 83 -8.67 -3.54 -18.75
N ASP A 84 -9.62 -4.39 -19.15
CA ASP A 84 -10.12 -4.44 -20.52
C ASP A 84 -11.10 -3.29 -20.82
N SER A 85 -11.70 -3.30 -22.02
CA SER A 85 -12.69 -2.30 -22.44
C SER A 85 -13.99 -2.29 -21.66
N ASP A 86 -14.31 -3.41 -21.00
CA ASP A 86 -15.51 -3.56 -20.18
C ASP A 86 -15.24 -3.28 -18.69
N GLY A 87 -14.00 -2.87 -18.35
CA GLY A 87 -13.59 -2.60 -16.98
C GLY A 87 -13.25 -3.85 -16.16
N LYS A 88 -13.08 -5.02 -16.79
CA LYS A 88 -12.69 -6.25 -16.07
C LYS A 88 -11.17 -6.29 -15.89
N PRO A 89 -10.68 -6.73 -14.72
CA PRO A 89 -9.25 -6.82 -14.46
C PRO A 89 -8.57 -7.91 -15.29
N LEU A 90 -7.38 -7.59 -15.81
CA LEU A 90 -6.53 -8.49 -16.57
C LEU A 90 -5.34 -8.95 -15.74
N TYR A 91 -4.95 -10.22 -15.87
CA TYR A 91 -3.73 -10.71 -15.23
C TYR A 91 -2.50 -10.10 -15.88
N TYR A 92 -1.59 -9.65 -15.04
CA TYR A 92 -0.34 -9.02 -15.46
C TYR A 92 0.83 -9.47 -14.57
N TRP A 93 2.04 -9.18 -15.01
CA TRP A 93 3.25 -9.41 -14.24
C TRP A 93 4.27 -8.33 -14.54
N ILE A 94 4.77 -7.68 -13.49
CA ILE A 94 5.83 -6.67 -13.61
C ILE A 94 7.18 -7.38 -13.62
N GLU A 95 7.78 -7.52 -14.79
CA GLU A 95 9.10 -8.13 -14.98
C GLU A 95 10.22 -7.25 -14.39
N SER A 96 10.11 -5.94 -14.62
CA SER A 96 11.03 -4.96 -14.04
C SER A 96 10.38 -3.59 -13.96
N PHE A 97 10.72 -2.84 -12.92
CA PHE A 97 10.23 -1.49 -12.72
C PHE A 97 11.31 -0.61 -12.10
N ASP A 98 11.68 0.46 -12.80
CA ASP A 98 12.65 1.44 -12.36
C ASP A 98 12.10 2.84 -12.63
N LEU A 99 11.52 3.43 -11.57
CA LEU A 99 10.94 4.76 -11.61
C LEU A 99 11.99 5.85 -11.86
N VAL A 100 13.22 5.66 -11.39
CA VAL A 100 14.29 6.66 -11.48
C VAL A 100 14.80 6.73 -12.92
N ASN A 101 15.10 5.58 -13.50
CA ASN A 101 15.55 5.48 -14.89
C ASN A 101 14.40 5.51 -15.90
N ARG A 102 13.15 5.59 -15.42
CA ARG A 102 11.93 5.66 -16.24
C ARG A 102 11.85 4.50 -17.22
N LYS A 103 11.94 3.28 -16.69
CA LYS A 103 11.87 2.04 -17.45
C LYS A 103 11.00 1.02 -16.74
N ALA A 104 10.12 0.36 -17.49
CA ALA A 104 9.37 -0.77 -16.98
C ALA A 104 9.12 -1.80 -18.09
N VAL A 105 9.10 -3.07 -17.71
CA VAL A 105 8.66 -4.17 -18.55
C VAL A 105 7.54 -4.89 -17.83
N ILE A 106 6.38 -4.93 -18.48
CA ILE A 106 5.16 -5.49 -17.91
C ILE A 106 4.54 -6.44 -18.92
N TRP A 107 4.14 -7.62 -18.48
CA TRP A 107 3.42 -8.59 -19.30
C TRP A 107 1.95 -8.60 -18.92
N VAL A 108 1.05 -8.65 -19.90
CA VAL A 108 -0.40 -8.70 -19.68
C VAL A 108 -1.00 -9.83 -20.50
N ASN A 109 -1.83 -10.66 -19.88
CA ASN A 109 -2.55 -11.73 -20.58
C ASN A 109 -3.88 -11.19 -21.12
N ILE A 110 -4.05 -11.29 -22.44
CA ILE A 110 -5.23 -10.80 -23.15
C ILE A 110 -6.12 -11.99 -23.54
N PRO A 111 -7.38 -12.06 -23.04
CA PRO A 111 -8.25 -13.21 -23.25
C PRO A 111 -8.54 -13.51 -24.73
N SER A 112 -8.75 -12.48 -25.55
CA SER A 112 -9.02 -12.62 -26.97
C SER A 112 -8.56 -11.41 -27.77
N ILE A 113 -7.87 -11.66 -28.89
CA ILE A 113 -7.49 -10.68 -29.89
C ILE A 113 -7.89 -11.26 -31.26
N PRO A 114 -9.03 -10.84 -31.84
CA PRO A 114 -9.47 -11.35 -33.13
C PRO A 114 -8.49 -11.03 -34.28
N ALA A 115 -8.44 -11.90 -35.28
CA ALA A 115 -7.58 -11.78 -36.45
C ALA A 115 -7.70 -10.40 -37.14
N GLY A 116 -6.57 -9.73 -37.34
CA GLY A 116 -6.49 -8.43 -37.99
C GLY A 116 -7.24 -7.28 -37.29
N SER A 117 -7.66 -7.48 -36.04
CA SER A 117 -8.42 -6.48 -35.26
C SER A 117 -7.53 -5.70 -34.30
N ASN A 118 -8.12 -4.67 -33.70
CA ASN A 118 -7.53 -3.91 -32.61
C ASN A 118 -8.29 -4.19 -31.31
N VAL A 119 -7.55 -4.47 -30.24
CA VAL A 119 -8.08 -4.55 -28.87
C VAL A 119 -7.45 -3.40 -28.07
N THR A 120 -8.26 -2.73 -27.25
CA THR A 120 -7.77 -1.69 -26.34
C THR A 120 -7.90 -2.17 -24.91
N ILE A 121 -6.80 -2.10 -24.17
CA ILE A 121 -6.76 -2.25 -22.71
C ILE A 121 -6.39 -0.92 -22.07
N TYR A 122 -6.55 -0.82 -20.76
CA TYR A 122 -6.24 0.40 -20.02
C TYR A 122 -5.27 0.08 -18.89
N MET A 123 -4.12 0.75 -18.88
CA MET A 123 -3.20 0.73 -17.74
C MET A 123 -3.57 1.86 -16.79
N TRP A 124 -3.93 1.50 -15.56
CA TRP A 124 -4.29 2.42 -14.49
C TRP A 124 -3.15 2.57 -13.48
N TYR A 125 -2.98 3.76 -12.89
CA TYR A 125 -1.94 4.08 -11.90
C TYR A 125 -2.23 5.39 -11.14
N GLY A 126 -1.39 5.76 -10.18
CA GLY A 126 -1.43 7.05 -9.46
C GLY A 126 -2.33 7.10 -8.22
N TRP A 127 -2.99 5.98 -7.90
CA TRP A 127 -3.80 5.79 -6.68
C TRP A 127 -3.61 4.37 -6.12
N GLU A 128 -4.48 3.94 -5.21
CA GLU A 128 -4.59 2.55 -4.75
C GLU A 128 -4.94 1.58 -5.90
N ASN A 129 -4.28 0.41 -5.89
CA ASN A 129 -4.55 -0.70 -6.81
C ASN A 129 -5.50 -1.72 -6.15
N PRO A 130 -6.80 -1.74 -6.52
CA PRO A 130 -7.77 -2.69 -5.96
C PRO A 130 -7.59 -4.12 -6.48
N TYR A 131 -6.73 -4.33 -7.48
CA TYR A 131 -6.50 -5.61 -8.15
C TYR A 131 -5.07 -6.12 -7.96
N ALA A 132 -4.45 -5.87 -6.80
CA ALA A 132 -3.07 -6.30 -6.52
C ALA A 132 -2.85 -7.82 -6.74
N ASN A 133 -3.87 -8.65 -6.50
CA ASN A 133 -3.84 -10.11 -6.73
C ASN A 133 -3.75 -10.51 -8.21
N TYR A 134 -3.96 -9.58 -9.16
CA TYR A 134 -3.82 -9.81 -10.59
C TYR A 134 -2.38 -9.64 -11.08
N ASN A 135 -1.46 -9.10 -10.27
CA ASN A 135 -0.02 -9.15 -10.52
C ASN A 135 0.50 -10.57 -10.22
N ASN A 136 0.27 -11.50 -11.15
CA ASN A 136 0.51 -12.93 -10.96
C ASN A 136 1.00 -13.60 -12.25
N GLY A 137 2.32 -13.83 -12.34
CA GLY A 137 2.96 -14.47 -13.49
C GLY A 137 2.39 -15.86 -13.82
N THR A 138 1.96 -16.65 -12.83
CA THR A 138 1.36 -17.99 -13.05
C THR A 138 0.01 -17.94 -13.77
N LYS A 139 -0.65 -16.78 -13.77
CA LYS A 139 -1.90 -16.52 -14.51
C LYS A 139 -1.68 -15.77 -15.82
N VAL A 140 -0.48 -15.25 -16.02
CA VAL A 140 -0.09 -14.60 -17.28
C VAL A 140 0.39 -15.62 -18.29
N PHE A 141 1.31 -16.50 -17.89
CA PHE A 141 2.04 -17.38 -18.80
C PHE A 141 1.50 -18.81 -18.79
N LEU A 142 1.80 -19.59 -19.84
CA LEU A 142 1.43 -21.01 -19.95
C LEU A 142 2.18 -21.87 -18.93
N TRP A 143 3.39 -21.42 -18.58
CA TRP A 143 4.23 -21.98 -17.53
C TRP A 143 5.07 -20.84 -16.94
N PHE A 144 5.24 -20.80 -15.62
CA PHE A 144 5.96 -19.73 -14.92
C PHE A 144 6.63 -20.25 -13.66
N LEU A 145 7.83 -19.74 -13.37
CA LEU A 145 8.58 -20.03 -12.16
C LEU A 145 9.38 -18.78 -11.76
N ASP A 146 9.24 -18.38 -10.51
CA ASP A 146 10.03 -17.35 -9.82
C ASP A 146 10.21 -17.75 -8.34
N GLU A 147 10.88 -16.92 -7.54
CA GLU A 147 11.13 -17.15 -6.13
C GLU A 147 9.84 -17.30 -5.29
N LYS A 148 8.77 -16.60 -5.69
CA LYS A 148 7.48 -16.58 -4.99
C LYS A 148 6.60 -17.78 -5.33
N ASN A 149 6.71 -18.32 -6.54
CA ASN A 149 5.90 -19.41 -7.06
C ASN A 149 6.72 -20.68 -7.30
N PHE A 150 7.84 -20.82 -6.57
CA PHE A 150 8.70 -21.98 -6.71
C PHE A 150 7.94 -23.30 -6.52
N ARG A 151 8.16 -24.24 -7.45
CA ARG A 151 7.69 -25.63 -7.35
C ARG A 151 8.86 -26.61 -7.49
N PRO A 152 8.80 -27.79 -6.86
CA PRO A 152 9.78 -28.85 -7.08
C PRO A 152 9.86 -29.28 -8.56
N ALA A 153 11.05 -29.69 -9.00
CA ALA A 153 11.26 -30.28 -10.33
C ALA A 153 10.47 -31.57 -10.54
N ASP A 154 10.17 -31.83 -11.81
CA ASP A 154 9.49 -33.06 -12.25
C ASP A 154 10.48 -34.24 -12.28
N VAL A 155 11.77 -33.98 -12.60
CA VAL A 155 12.86 -34.96 -12.56
C VAL A 155 14.08 -34.37 -11.86
N VAL A 156 14.65 -35.13 -10.92
CA VAL A 156 15.91 -34.76 -10.25
C VAL A 156 16.85 -35.97 -10.28
N THR A 157 18.04 -35.79 -10.86
CA THR A 157 19.15 -36.72 -10.70
C THR A 157 20.24 -36.06 -9.86
N GLY A 158 20.78 -36.78 -8.88
CA GLY A 158 21.75 -36.22 -7.93
C GLY A 158 21.16 -35.59 -6.68
N THR A 159 21.99 -34.82 -5.96
CA THR A 159 21.61 -34.11 -4.72
C THR A 159 21.79 -32.61 -4.88
N TRP A 160 20.68 -31.89 -4.85
CA TRP A 160 20.60 -30.44 -5.03
C TRP A 160 20.10 -29.74 -3.77
N SER A 161 20.74 -28.63 -3.42
CA SER A 161 20.27 -27.63 -2.47
C SER A 161 19.61 -26.51 -3.26
N VAL A 162 18.33 -26.25 -2.97
CA VAL A 162 17.58 -25.13 -3.57
C VAL A 162 17.29 -24.10 -2.47
N THR A 163 17.72 -22.86 -2.67
CA THR A 163 17.50 -21.76 -1.73
C THR A 163 16.69 -20.67 -2.42
N LEU A 164 15.57 -20.26 -1.83
CA LEU A 164 14.78 -19.13 -2.28
C LEU A 164 15.38 -17.85 -1.67
N LEU A 165 15.88 -16.97 -2.52
CA LEU A 165 16.37 -15.63 -2.17
C LEU A 165 15.23 -14.62 -2.36
N GLU A 166 15.50 -13.34 -2.04
CA GLU A 166 14.49 -12.28 -2.14
C GLU A 166 14.00 -12.03 -3.58
N ASP A 167 14.88 -12.25 -4.57
CA ASP A 167 14.67 -11.93 -5.99
C ASP A 167 15.11 -13.05 -6.94
N SER A 168 15.41 -14.24 -6.42
CA SER A 168 15.97 -15.32 -7.24
C SER A 168 15.91 -16.68 -6.54
N ILE A 169 16.03 -17.75 -7.33
CA ILE A 169 16.16 -19.13 -6.89
C ILE A 169 17.60 -19.57 -7.10
N LYS A 170 18.27 -19.99 -6.02
CA LYS A 170 19.61 -20.57 -6.07
C LYS A 170 19.54 -22.09 -6.18
N PHE A 171 20.07 -22.64 -7.26
CA PHE A 171 20.32 -24.07 -7.43
C PHE A 171 21.79 -24.35 -7.17
N GLU A 172 22.10 -25.16 -6.16
CA GLU A 172 23.47 -25.52 -5.78
C GLU A 172 23.57 -27.02 -5.58
N LYS A 173 24.46 -27.69 -6.30
CA LYS A 173 24.64 -29.14 -6.07
C LYS A 173 25.63 -29.39 -4.95
N THR A 174 25.33 -30.40 -4.14
CA THR A 174 26.07 -30.72 -2.92
C THR A 174 26.78 -32.08 -2.97
N SER A 175 26.64 -32.85 -4.04
CA SER A 175 27.28 -34.16 -4.19
C SER A 175 28.78 -34.05 -4.55
N PRO A 176 29.69 -34.73 -3.82
CA PRO A 176 31.13 -34.50 -3.93
C PRO A 176 31.84 -35.25 -5.07
N THR A 177 31.31 -36.34 -5.64
CA THR A 177 32.13 -37.25 -6.49
C THR A 177 31.33 -38.08 -7.51
N THR A 178 30.74 -37.46 -8.54
CA THR A 178 30.14 -38.17 -9.68
C THR A 178 30.79 -37.74 -11.01
N THR A 179 30.92 -38.66 -11.97
CA THR A 179 31.47 -38.37 -13.32
C THR A 179 30.38 -38.17 -14.37
N VAL A 180 29.11 -38.29 -13.97
CA VAL A 180 27.92 -38.24 -14.83
C VAL A 180 27.21 -36.89 -14.64
N TRP A 181 26.59 -36.39 -15.71
CA TRP A 181 25.73 -35.21 -15.65
C TRP A 181 24.52 -35.48 -14.76
N GLU A 182 24.26 -34.56 -13.84
CA GLU A 182 23.10 -34.57 -12.97
C GLU A 182 22.26 -33.33 -13.23
N ARG A 183 20.93 -33.45 -13.09
CA ARG A 183 19.97 -32.44 -13.54
C ARG A 183 18.86 -32.19 -12.53
N TYR A 184 18.37 -30.95 -12.54
CA TYR A 184 17.12 -30.53 -11.91
C TYR A 184 16.22 -29.99 -13.01
N GLU A 185 15.16 -30.72 -13.36
CA GLU A 185 14.46 -30.61 -14.65
C GLU A 185 12.94 -30.47 -14.48
N TYR A 186 12.38 -29.56 -15.27
CA TYR A 186 10.95 -29.31 -15.41
C TYR A 186 10.49 -29.72 -16.81
N VAL A 187 9.35 -30.39 -16.88
CA VAL A 187 8.68 -30.76 -18.14
C VAL A 187 7.65 -29.68 -18.48
N VAL A 188 7.72 -29.16 -19.70
CA VAL A 188 6.79 -28.15 -20.23
C VAL A 188 5.86 -28.83 -21.24
N ASN A 189 4.65 -29.15 -20.78
CA ASN A 189 3.60 -29.74 -21.62
C ASN A 189 2.73 -28.63 -22.22
N THR A 190 3.10 -28.14 -23.40
CA THR A 190 2.36 -27.09 -24.12
C THR A 190 2.31 -27.34 -25.62
N PHE A 191 1.31 -26.76 -26.28
CA PHE A 191 1.21 -26.76 -27.74
C PHE A 191 2.09 -25.67 -28.34
N THR A 192 2.74 -25.96 -29.47
CA THR A 192 3.52 -25.00 -30.26
C THR A 192 2.60 -24.18 -31.18
N PRO A 193 2.98 -22.97 -31.60
CA PRO A 193 4.25 -22.30 -31.33
C PRO A 193 4.34 -21.60 -29.96
N VAL A 194 5.48 -21.74 -29.29
CA VAL A 194 5.78 -21.11 -27.99
C VAL A 194 7.19 -20.56 -27.92
N GLU A 195 7.40 -19.64 -26.99
CA GLU A 195 8.70 -19.10 -26.61
C GLU A 195 8.97 -19.44 -25.15
N VAL A 196 10.14 -20.02 -24.90
CA VAL A 196 10.67 -20.30 -23.57
C VAL A 196 11.71 -19.23 -23.26
N VAL A 197 11.58 -18.58 -22.10
CA VAL A 197 12.49 -17.53 -21.64
C VAL A 197 12.96 -17.86 -20.22
N MET A 198 14.26 -17.79 -19.99
CA MET A 198 14.85 -17.86 -18.66
C MET A 198 15.79 -16.68 -18.44
N LYS A 199 15.71 -16.04 -17.28
CA LYS A 199 16.67 -15.04 -16.84
C LYS A 199 17.55 -15.62 -15.75
N VAL A 200 18.83 -15.81 -16.04
CA VAL A 200 19.75 -16.56 -15.19
C VAL A 200 21.08 -15.85 -15.00
N LEU A 201 21.65 -15.99 -13.80
CA LEU A 201 23.02 -15.57 -13.48
C LEU A 201 23.93 -16.81 -13.56
N THR A 202 24.96 -16.73 -14.40
CA THR A 202 26.04 -17.72 -14.42
C THR A 202 26.97 -17.45 -13.24
N ALA A 203 27.06 -18.32 -12.24
CA ALA A 203 27.84 -17.99 -11.02
C ALA A 203 29.33 -18.38 -11.08
N THR A 204 29.78 -19.18 -12.05
CA THR A 204 31.21 -19.51 -12.22
C THR A 204 31.60 -19.80 -13.67
N ASP A 205 32.92 -19.83 -13.90
CA ASP A 205 33.59 -20.19 -15.15
C ASP A 205 33.97 -21.68 -15.23
N GLN A 206 33.42 -22.52 -14.33
CA GLN A 206 33.78 -23.93 -14.20
C GLN A 206 33.52 -24.75 -15.46
N ASP A 207 34.37 -25.74 -15.68
CA ASP A 207 34.55 -26.47 -16.93
C ASP A 207 33.35 -27.33 -17.37
N ASN A 208 32.42 -27.70 -16.48
CA ASN A 208 31.26 -28.55 -16.81
C ASN A 208 30.01 -28.09 -16.06
N SER A 209 29.46 -26.93 -16.43
CA SER A 209 28.18 -26.48 -15.90
C SER A 209 27.26 -25.78 -16.88
N HIS A 210 25.98 -26.12 -16.82
CA HIS A 210 24.90 -25.47 -17.57
C HIS A 210 23.97 -24.78 -16.58
N ALA A 211 24.12 -23.46 -16.48
CA ALA A 211 23.30 -22.62 -15.61
C ALA A 211 21.83 -22.64 -16.04
N ALA A 212 21.57 -22.87 -17.33
CA ALA A 212 20.25 -23.03 -17.88
C ALA A 212 20.31 -23.84 -19.19
N VAL A 213 19.38 -24.78 -19.36
CA VAL A 213 19.23 -25.61 -20.55
C VAL A 213 17.76 -25.64 -20.97
N ILE A 214 17.52 -25.46 -22.26
CA ILE A 214 16.25 -25.74 -22.93
C ILE A 214 16.50 -26.92 -23.86
N GLU A 215 15.93 -28.06 -23.52
CA GLU A 215 15.97 -29.27 -24.34
C GLU A 215 14.65 -29.42 -25.09
N VAL A 216 14.71 -29.71 -26.38
CA VAL A 216 13.53 -29.96 -27.22
C VAL A 216 13.68 -31.31 -27.87
N HIS A 217 12.74 -32.22 -27.60
CA HIS A 217 12.68 -33.56 -28.19
C HIS A 217 11.64 -33.55 -29.30
N GLY A 218 12.07 -33.77 -30.54
CA GLY A 218 11.23 -34.26 -31.63
C GLY A 218 11.48 -35.74 -31.89
N SER A 219 10.55 -36.42 -32.55
CA SER A 219 10.81 -37.77 -33.03
C SER A 219 11.42 -37.70 -34.44
N PRO A 220 12.67 -38.14 -34.67
CA PRO A 220 13.65 -38.72 -33.72
C PRO A 220 14.67 -37.73 -33.12
N ASP A 221 14.62 -36.45 -33.51
CA ASP A 221 15.69 -35.49 -33.24
C ASP A 221 15.63 -34.87 -31.82
N VAL A 222 16.78 -34.67 -31.18
CA VAL A 222 16.87 -33.99 -29.88
C VAL A 222 17.85 -32.84 -29.95
N VAL A 223 17.47 -31.68 -29.41
CA VAL A 223 18.35 -30.51 -29.36
C VAL A 223 18.43 -29.91 -27.97
N ASN A 224 19.64 -29.56 -27.56
CA ASN A 224 19.93 -28.89 -26.30
C ASN A 224 20.49 -27.52 -26.58
N PHE A 225 19.81 -26.47 -26.14
CA PHE A 225 20.34 -25.10 -26.11
C PHE A 225 20.60 -24.69 -24.68
N PHE A 226 21.81 -24.24 -24.38
CA PHE A 226 22.21 -23.96 -23.01
C PHE A 226 23.11 -22.74 -22.90
N LEU A 227 23.01 -22.09 -21.73
CA LEU A 227 24.00 -21.14 -21.25
C LEU A 227 24.89 -21.87 -20.25
N GLY A 228 26.14 -22.06 -20.63
CA GLY A 228 27.05 -22.85 -19.82
C GLY A 228 28.37 -23.15 -20.51
N ARG A 229 29.11 -24.08 -19.90
CA ARG A 229 30.38 -24.59 -20.36
C ARG A 229 30.36 -26.12 -20.27
N SER A 230 30.89 -26.76 -21.31
CA SER A 230 31.00 -28.22 -21.38
C SER A 230 32.38 -28.61 -21.90
N ASP A 231 33.28 -28.94 -20.99
CA ASP A 231 34.61 -29.46 -21.29
C ASP A 231 34.57 -30.99 -21.19
N GLY A 232 34.29 -31.64 -22.32
CA GLY A 232 34.36 -33.10 -22.43
C GLY A 232 33.57 -33.67 -23.61
N ARG A 233 34.31 -34.10 -24.65
CA ARG A 233 33.92 -34.68 -25.98
C ARG A 233 34.15 -33.69 -27.14
N PRO A 234 34.46 -34.17 -28.36
CA PRO A 234 34.81 -33.31 -29.51
C PRO A 234 33.69 -32.39 -30.02
N TYR A 235 32.45 -32.56 -29.53
CA TYR A 235 31.26 -31.90 -30.06
C TYR A 235 30.86 -30.60 -29.31
N TYR A 236 31.58 -30.23 -28.25
CA TYR A 236 31.27 -29.06 -27.43
C TYR A 236 32.21 -27.88 -27.75
N PRO A 237 31.67 -26.69 -28.04
CA PRO A 237 32.50 -25.49 -28.17
C PRO A 237 33.11 -25.11 -26.82
N SER A 238 34.37 -24.68 -26.82
CA SER A 238 35.07 -24.29 -25.58
C SER A 238 34.53 -22.99 -24.99
N GLY A 239 34.73 -22.83 -23.68
CA GLY A 239 34.40 -21.60 -22.94
C GLY A 239 32.93 -21.45 -22.56
N LEU A 240 32.67 -20.54 -21.62
CA LEU A 240 31.34 -20.20 -21.13
C LEU A 240 30.57 -19.39 -22.19
N GLY A 241 29.37 -19.83 -22.55
CA GLY A 241 28.54 -19.07 -23.48
C GLY A 241 27.21 -19.72 -23.82
N PHE A 242 26.55 -19.14 -24.82
CA PHE A 242 25.35 -19.71 -25.42
C PHE A 242 25.78 -20.76 -26.42
N ARG A 243 25.38 -22.00 -26.20
CA ARG A 243 25.83 -23.18 -26.93
C ARG A 243 24.64 -24.06 -27.27
N TYR A 244 24.76 -24.84 -28.35
CA TYR A 244 23.81 -25.89 -28.64
C TYR A 244 24.51 -27.18 -29.06
N ILE A 245 23.82 -28.30 -28.90
CA ILE A 245 24.17 -29.61 -29.47
C ILE A 245 22.89 -30.26 -30.00
N ILE A 246 23.00 -31.07 -31.05
CA ILE A 246 21.88 -31.78 -31.67
C ILE A 246 22.22 -33.25 -31.91
N ASP A 247 21.20 -34.10 -31.78
CA ASP A 247 21.16 -35.51 -32.17
C ASP A 247 20.09 -35.63 -33.26
N VAL A 248 20.48 -36.01 -34.48
CA VAL A 248 19.58 -36.10 -35.64
C VAL A 248 19.37 -37.58 -35.97
N GLY A 249 18.13 -38.07 -35.95
CA GLY A 249 17.88 -39.48 -36.23
C GLY A 249 18.02 -40.44 -35.04
N GLY A 250 18.49 -39.98 -33.88
CA GLY A 250 18.61 -40.79 -32.66
C GLY A 250 19.81 -41.74 -32.66
N ASP A 251 20.81 -41.49 -33.50
CA ASP A 251 22.06 -42.26 -33.57
C ASP A 251 23.17 -41.68 -32.67
N GLY A 252 22.91 -40.54 -32.03
CA GLY A 252 23.75 -39.93 -31.01
C GLY A 252 24.02 -38.45 -31.26
N TRP A 253 24.70 -37.80 -30.31
CA TRP A 253 25.07 -36.39 -30.44
C TRP A 253 26.08 -36.16 -31.58
N ASP A 254 25.66 -35.40 -32.59
CA ASP A 254 26.44 -35.16 -33.81
C ASP A 254 27.33 -33.93 -33.71
N SER A 255 26.72 -32.75 -33.59
CA SER A 255 27.40 -31.47 -33.77
C SER A 255 26.82 -30.39 -32.87
N GLY A 256 27.69 -29.48 -32.45
CA GLY A 256 27.33 -28.34 -31.61
C GLY A 256 27.98 -27.05 -32.09
N GLY A 257 27.38 -25.92 -31.72
CA GLY A 257 27.85 -24.60 -32.11
C GLY A 257 27.67 -23.56 -31.01
N GLY A 258 28.30 -22.41 -31.19
CA GLY A 258 28.22 -21.28 -30.26
C GLY A 258 27.45 -20.11 -30.85
N LEU A 259 26.56 -19.52 -30.04
CA LEU A 259 25.80 -18.30 -30.34
C LEU A 259 26.26 -17.13 -29.46
N GLY A 260 27.56 -17.10 -29.16
CA GLY A 260 28.23 -16.02 -28.43
C GLY A 260 28.77 -16.42 -27.06
N ASP A 261 29.85 -15.76 -26.67
CA ASP A 261 30.57 -16.02 -25.44
C ASP A 261 30.04 -15.16 -24.29
N ALA A 262 29.78 -15.81 -23.16
CA ALA A 262 29.28 -15.17 -21.96
C ALA A 262 30.40 -15.00 -20.93
N GLN A 263 30.18 -14.07 -20.01
CA GLN A 263 31.03 -13.84 -18.84
C GLN A 263 30.34 -14.37 -17.59
N ALA A 264 31.11 -14.94 -16.67
CA ALA A 264 30.64 -15.30 -15.35
C ALA A 264 30.13 -14.07 -14.58
N ASP A 265 29.30 -14.32 -13.57
CA ASP A 265 28.68 -13.34 -12.67
C ASP A 265 27.87 -12.24 -13.38
N ARG A 266 27.18 -12.62 -14.46
CA ARG A 266 26.28 -11.73 -15.20
C ARG A 266 24.93 -12.39 -15.48
N TRP A 267 23.90 -11.54 -15.50
CA TRP A 267 22.53 -11.92 -15.85
C TRP A 267 22.37 -12.00 -17.36
N TYR A 268 21.76 -13.08 -17.83
CA TYR A 268 21.49 -13.34 -19.24
C TYR A 268 20.07 -13.85 -19.45
N TYR A 269 19.55 -13.61 -20.66
CA TYR A 269 18.31 -14.18 -21.14
C TYR A 269 18.58 -15.35 -22.07
N VAL A 270 18.17 -16.55 -21.69
CA VAL A 270 18.19 -17.74 -22.55
C VAL A 270 16.80 -17.89 -23.16
N ARG A 271 16.73 -17.82 -24.49
CA ARG A 271 15.46 -17.75 -25.23
C ARG A 271 15.44 -18.74 -26.39
N VAL A 272 14.36 -19.51 -26.48
CA VAL A 272 14.11 -20.44 -27.58
C VAL A 272 12.66 -20.33 -28.02
N ARG A 273 12.44 -20.22 -29.33
CA ARG A 273 11.11 -20.38 -29.93
C ARG A 273 10.99 -21.77 -30.51
N VAL A 274 9.87 -22.42 -30.25
CA VAL A 274 9.60 -23.80 -30.64
C VAL A 274 8.35 -23.79 -31.50
N PHE A 275 8.50 -24.14 -32.77
CA PHE A 275 7.42 -24.30 -33.75
C PHE A 275 7.16 -25.79 -33.97
N SER A 276 6.15 -26.16 -34.76
CA SER A 276 5.84 -27.58 -35.02
C SER A 276 6.92 -28.34 -35.80
N ASP A 277 7.77 -27.63 -36.53
CA ASP A 277 8.73 -28.16 -37.51
C ASP A 277 10.16 -27.63 -37.33
N ARG A 278 10.36 -26.68 -36.43
CA ARG A 278 11.66 -26.04 -36.20
C ARG A 278 11.79 -25.44 -34.80
N VAL A 279 13.02 -25.16 -34.42
CA VAL A 279 13.38 -24.36 -33.25
C VAL A 279 14.25 -23.19 -33.65
N GLU A 280 14.09 -22.07 -32.96
CA GLU A 280 14.91 -20.88 -33.14
C GLU A 280 15.56 -20.50 -31.81
N PHE A 281 16.89 -20.46 -31.82
CA PHE A 281 17.72 -20.09 -30.67
C PHE A 281 18.17 -18.65 -30.78
N TYR A 282 18.17 -17.95 -29.65
CA TYR A 282 18.60 -16.56 -29.56
C TYR A 282 19.79 -16.47 -28.62
N GLY A 283 20.96 -16.19 -29.18
CA GLY A 283 22.20 -15.98 -28.44
C GLY A 283 22.52 -14.50 -28.18
N LEU A 284 23.80 -14.22 -27.95
CA LEU A 284 24.28 -12.86 -27.70
C LEU A 284 24.35 -12.03 -28.98
N GLN A 285 24.34 -10.71 -28.82
CA GLN A 285 24.51 -9.75 -29.93
C GLN A 285 23.50 -9.95 -31.07
N ASN A 286 22.27 -10.36 -30.75
CA ASN A 286 21.19 -10.66 -31.71
C ASN A 286 21.53 -11.80 -32.68
N THR A 287 22.46 -12.69 -32.33
CA THR A 287 22.69 -13.91 -33.10
C THR A 287 21.49 -14.85 -32.94
N THR A 288 21.02 -15.38 -34.07
CA THR A 288 19.91 -16.32 -34.10
C THR A 288 20.27 -17.52 -34.95
N LEU A 289 19.81 -18.70 -34.55
CA LEU A 289 19.94 -19.93 -35.34
C LEU A 289 18.60 -20.62 -35.42
N SER A 290 18.20 -21.05 -36.62
CA SER A 290 17.03 -21.88 -36.84
C SER A 290 17.46 -23.29 -37.22
N LEU A 291 16.90 -24.30 -36.57
CA LEU A 291 17.11 -25.72 -36.89
C LEU A 291 15.77 -26.40 -37.13
N SER A 292 15.72 -27.26 -38.15
CA SER A 292 14.55 -28.11 -38.39
C SER A 292 14.45 -29.20 -37.33
N MET A 293 13.22 -29.61 -37.01
CA MET A 293 12.92 -30.62 -36.00
C MET A 293 11.91 -31.63 -36.53
N GLY A 294 12.04 -32.88 -36.07
CA GLY A 294 10.99 -33.89 -36.17
C GLY A 294 9.68 -33.51 -35.44
N SER A 295 8.68 -34.37 -35.54
CA SER A 295 7.34 -34.11 -34.99
C SER A 295 7.22 -34.41 -33.49
N SER A 296 6.07 -34.06 -32.88
CA SER A 296 5.73 -34.38 -31.47
C SER A 296 6.67 -33.77 -30.44
N LEU A 297 6.82 -32.44 -30.49
CA LEU A 297 7.79 -31.74 -29.66
C LEU A 297 7.45 -31.76 -28.17
N THR A 298 8.43 -32.13 -27.35
CA THR A 298 8.39 -32.00 -25.88
C THR A 298 9.52 -31.08 -25.43
N ILE A 299 9.22 -30.17 -24.51
CA ILE A 299 10.16 -29.15 -24.04
C ILE A 299 10.54 -29.44 -22.58
N TYR A 300 11.83 -29.38 -22.27
CA TYR A 300 12.35 -29.49 -20.91
C TYR A 300 13.20 -28.27 -20.57
N ILE A 301 13.02 -27.77 -19.34
CA ILE A 301 13.79 -26.66 -18.79
C ILE A 301 14.58 -27.19 -17.60
N LYS A 302 15.90 -27.02 -17.58
CA LYS A 302 16.75 -27.64 -16.56
C LYS A 302 18.02 -26.88 -16.24
N VAL A 303 18.57 -27.17 -15.07
CA VAL A 303 19.95 -26.86 -14.67
C VAL A 303 20.73 -28.17 -14.56
N GLU A 304 21.95 -28.21 -15.10
CA GLU A 304 22.77 -29.43 -15.18
C GLU A 304 24.26 -29.12 -14.93
N SER A 305 25.05 -30.05 -14.39
CA SER A 305 26.52 -29.88 -14.27
C SER A 305 27.27 -31.20 -13.91
N LYS A 306 28.60 -31.16 -13.71
CA LYS A 306 29.43 -32.21 -13.07
C LYS A 306 30.21 -31.65 -11.86
N PRO A 307 30.46 -32.44 -10.78
CA PRO A 307 31.30 -32.04 -9.64
C PRO A 307 32.72 -31.59 -10.02
N PRO A 308 33.34 -30.70 -9.23
CA PRO A 308 32.76 -29.92 -8.13
C PRO A 308 31.84 -28.80 -8.65
N TYR A 309 30.64 -28.67 -8.09
CA TYR A 309 29.64 -27.72 -8.58
C TYR A 309 29.74 -26.36 -7.91
N SER A 310 29.41 -25.35 -8.69
CA SER A 310 29.01 -24.03 -8.20
C SER A 310 27.48 -23.94 -8.11
N TYR A 311 26.92 -22.73 -8.16
CA TYR A 311 25.47 -22.52 -8.16
C TYR A 311 25.00 -21.83 -9.44
N ALA A 312 23.70 -21.87 -9.70
CA ALA A 312 23.03 -21.03 -10.69
C ALA A 312 21.92 -20.24 -9.98
N LEU A 313 21.76 -18.95 -10.31
CA LEU A 313 20.60 -18.18 -9.88
C LEU A 313 19.64 -18.01 -11.03
N TRP A 314 18.38 -18.36 -10.82
CA TRP A 314 17.30 -18.05 -11.73
C TRP A 314 16.49 -16.92 -11.12
N ASP A 315 16.34 -15.82 -11.84
CA ASP A 315 15.39 -14.76 -11.43
C ASP A 315 13.98 -15.28 -11.72
N TYR A 316 13.73 -15.61 -12.98
CA TYR A 316 12.49 -16.26 -13.40
C TYR A 316 12.68 -17.10 -14.67
N ALA A 317 11.70 -17.95 -14.94
CA ALA A 317 11.55 -18.69 -16.19
C ALA A 317 10.06 -18.76 -16.58
N PHE A 318 9.75 -18.59 -17.86
CA PHE A 318 8.36 -18.65 -18.33
C PHE A 318 8.22 -19.18 -19.76
N VAL A 319 7.01 -19.60 -20.10
CA VAL A 319 6.63 -20.06 -21.44
C VAL A 319 5.40 -19.29 -21.91
N ARG A 320 5.48 -18.71 -23.10
CA ARG A 320 4.40 -17.91 -23.70
C ARG A 320 4.08 -18.34 -25.12
N ARG A 321 2.90 -17.98 -25.62
CA ARG A 321 2.52 -18.15 -27.03
C ARG A 321 3.35 -17.24 -27.94
N VAL A 322 3.48 -17.65 -29.20
CA VAL A 322 4.17 -16.88 -30.25
C VAL A 322 3.30 -16.82 -31.49
N THR A 323 3.35 -15.69 -32.19
CA THR A 323 2.87 -15.57 -33.57
C THR A 323 3.85 -14.73 -34.38
N ASP A 324 3.82 -14.87 -35.71
CA ASP A 324 4.68 -14.13 -36.62
C ASP A 324 3.85 -13.46 -37.73
N PRO A 325 3.84 -12.11 -37.82
CA PRO A 325 4.47 -11.18 -36.90
C PRO A 325 3.71 -11.02 -35.58
N GLU A 326 4.44 -10.75 -34.49
CA GLU A 326 3.85 -10.41 -33.18
C GLU A 326 2.89 -9.21 -33.26
N PRO A 327 1.87 -9.15 -32.37
CA PRO A 327 1.00 -7.99 -32.23
C PRO A 327 1.80 -6.72 -31.97
N SER A 328 1.37 -5.61 -32.56
CA SER A 328 1.99 -4.30 -32.30
C SER A 328 1.24 -3.54 -31.21
N ILE A 329 1.96 -2.74 -30.43
CA ILE A 329 1.41 -2.00 -29.29
C ILE A 329 1.57 -0.50 -29.54
N SER A 330 0.52 0.26 -29.23
CA SER A 330 0.53 1.73 -29.20
C SER A 330 0.01 2.21 -27.86
N ILE A 331 0.81 3.03 -27.17
CA ILE A 331 0.44 3.65 -25.89
C ILE A 331 -0.17 5.02 -26.20
N GLY A 332 -1.40 5.24 -25.74
CA GLY A 332 -2.11 6.50 -25.90
C GLY A 332 -1.74 7.55 -24.84
N HIS A 333 -2.48 8.65 -24.84
CA HIS A 333 -2.29 9.73 -23.88
C HIS A 333 -2.95 9.42 -22.53
N GLU A 334 -2.29 9.88 -21.46
CA GLU A 334 -2.85 9.83 -20.11
C GLU A 334 -4.16 10.59 -20.02
N ARG A 335 -5.10 10.01 -19.27
CA ARG A 335 -6.35 10.62 -18.88
C ARG A 335 -6.46 10.59 -17.37
N LEU A 336 -6.91 11.70 -16.80
CA LEU A 336 -7.27 11.76 -15.39
C LEU A 336 -8.63 11.08 -15.18
N CYS A 337 -8.71 10.17 -14.21
CA CYS A 337 -9.99 9.68 -13.70
C CYS A 337 -10.70 10.83 -13.00
N ARG A 338 -11.83 11.25 -13.55
CA ARG A 338 -12.63 12.33 -12.97
C ARG A 338 -13.12 11.90 -11.59
N ALA A 339 -12.63 12.51 -10.52
CA ALA A 339 -13.22 12.32 -9.20
C ALA A 339 -14.39 13.29 -9.01
N LEU A 340 -15.53 12.78 -8.55
CA LEU A 340 -16.62 13.58 -8.04
C LEU A 340 -16.43 13.80 -6.53
N TYR A 341 -16.66 15.02 -6.08
CA TYR A 341 -16.63 15.38 -4.67
C TYR A 341 -18.06 15.48 -4.17
N LEU A 342 -18.44 14.62 -3.22
CA LEU A 342 -19.78 14.66 -2.66
C LEU A 342 -19.91 15.87 -1.71
N PRO A 343 -21.12 16.40 -1.49
CA PRO A 343 -21.35 17.52 -0.58
C PRO A 343 -20.77 17.25 0.82
N SER A 344 -20.30 18.28 1.53
CA SER A 344 -19.72 18.13 2.88
C SER A 344 -20.64 17.44 3.90
N ARG A 345 -21.97 17.52 3.72
CA ARG A 345 -22.97 16.80 4.54
C ARG A 345 -22.98 15.28 4.37
N THR A 346 -22.17 14.73 3.46
CA THR A 346 -22.16 13.29 3.15
C THR A 346 -21.56 12.47 4.28
N MET A 347 -20.55 13.04 4.95
CA MET A 347 -19.88 12.41 6.09
C MET A 347 -19.61 13.45 7.18
N TYR A 348 -19.95 13.07 8.42
CA TYR A 348 -19.54 13.81 9.61
C TYR A 348 -18.57 12.96 10.41
N LEU A 349 -17.58 13.59 11.03
CA LEU A 349 -16.64 12.95 11.95
C LEU A 349 -16.52 13.79 13.21
N VAL A 350 -16.63 13.14 14.35
CA VAL A 350 -16.40 13.70 15.68
C VAL A 350 -15.31 12.89 16.37
N HIS A 351 -14.29 13.55 16.87
CA HIS A 351 -13.21 12.94 17.63
C HIS A 351 -13.22 13.50 19.04
N GLU A 352 -13.51 12.65 20.02
CA GLU A 352 -13.53 12.99 21.45
C GLU A 352 -12.30 12.40 22.13
N ILE A 353 -11.51 13.28 22.76
CA ILE A 353 -10.26 12.93 23.44
C ILE A 353 -10.35 13.38 24.89
N VAL A 354 -9.88 12.53 25.80
CA VAL A 354 -9.72 12.87 27.22
C VAL A 354 -8.28 12.69 27.63
N TYR A 355 -7.67 13.75 28.16
CA TYR A 355 -6.35 13.70 28.79
C TYR A 355 -6.48 13.56 30.29
N SER A 356 -5.63 12.74 30.92
CA SER A 356 -5.54 12.55 32.38
C SER A 356 -4.08 12.37 32.80
N PRO A 357 -3.30 13.47 32.92
CA PRO A 357 -1.89 13.39 33.32
C PRO A 357 -1.71 12.87 34.76
N ASN A 358 -0.66 12.07 34.99
CA ASN A 358 -0.26 11.66 36.34
C ASN A 358 0.26 12.85 37.16
N SER A 359 0.18 12.74 38.48
CA SER A 359 0.59 13.79 39.43
C SER A 359 2.04 14.24 39.29
N THR A 360 2.94 13.37 38.80
CA THR A 360 4.36 13.64 38.61
C THR A 360 4.68 14.41 37.33
N LEU A 361 3.72 14.53 36.41
CA LEU A 361 3.89 15.27 35.15
C LEU A 361 3.62 16.77 35.31
N PHE A 362 2.95 17.16 36.39
CA PHE A 362 2.72 18.56 36.71
C PHE A 362 4.00 19.23 37.20
N SER A 363 4.19 20.50 36.82
CA SER A 363 5.15 21.39 37.45
C SER A 363 4.56 21.91 38.76
N HIS A 364 5.26 21.67 39.87
CA HIS A 364 4.81 22.00 41.21
C HIS A 364 5.66 23.12 41.80
N ASN A 365 5.05 24.28 42.06
CA ASN A 365 5.68 25.42 42.71
C ASN A 365 5.09 25.62 44.12
N PHE A 366 5.87 25.21 45.12
CA PHE A 366 5.47 25.19 46.52
C PHE A 366 5.95 26.44 47.27
N THR A 367 5.04 27.07 48.01
CA THR A 367 5.35 28.24 48.86
C THR A 367 4.79 28.01 50.25
N VAL A 368 5.58 28.33 51.28
CA VAL A 368 5.20 28.02 52.66
C VAL A 368 5.84 28.97 53.65
N ALA A 369 5.14 29.26 54.75
CA ALA A 369 5.67 30.07 55.84
C ALA A 369 6.75 29.31 56.66
N ASN A 370 6.54 28.02 56.91
CA ASN A 370 7.50 27.16 57.59
C ASN A 370 7.56 25.75 56.95
N THR A 371 8.71 25.39 56.39
CA THR A 371 8.94 24.12 55.67
C THR A 371 9.10 22.90 56.57
N THR A 372 9.27 23.04 57.89
CA THR A 372 9.52 21.88 58.77
C THR A 372 8.27 21.06 59.09
N THR A 373 7.08 21.64 58.86
CA THR A 373 5.78 21.08 59.27
C THR A 373 4.74 21.12 58.14
N ALA A 374 5.14 21.48 56.93
CA ALA A 374 4.27 21.62 55.77
C ALA A 374 5.04 21.24 54.52
N ASP A 375 4.40 20.49 53.64
CA ASP A 375 4.99 19.99 52.39
C ASP A 375 3.87 19.66 51.38
N TYR A 376 4.28 19.13 50.22
CA TYR A 376 3.41 18.50 49.25
C TYR A 376 3.86 17.09 48.91
N GLU A 377 2.93 16.27 48.42
CA GLU A 377 3.19 14.91 47.98
C GLU A 377 2.58 14.66 46.61
N THR A 378 3.33 13.97 45.74
CA THR A 378 2.79 13.34 44.52
C THR A 378 2.56 11.86 44.75
N ASN A 379 1.83 11.20 43.86
CA ASN A 379 1.36 9.82 44.03
C ASN A 379 0.54 9.61 45.32
N TYR A 380 -0.20 10.63 45.74
CA TYR A 380 -1.03 10.59 46.93
C TYR A 380 -2.35 9.88 46.63
N SER A 381 -2.64 8.80 47.36
CA SER A 381 -3.71 7.81 47.13
C SER A 381 -3.55 6.92 45.89
N ASP A 382 -3.04 7.46 44.78
CA ASP A 382 -2.67 6.75 43.54
C ASP A 382 -1.75 7.66 42.69
N ALA A 383 -1.32 7.18 41.52
CA ALA A 383 -0.38 7.91 40.64
C ALA A 383 -0.93 9.24 40.09
N TYR A 384 -2.25 9.43 40.07
CA TYR A 384 -2.92 10.63 39.54
C TYR A 384 -3.13 11.70 40.61
N GLY A 385 -2.93 11.36 41.89
CA GLY A 385 -3.18 12.26 43.00
C GLY A 385 -1.95 12.98 43.53
N TRP A 386 -2.14 14.23 43.94
CA TRP A 386 -1.20 14.98 44.75
C TRP A 386 -1.94 15.69 45.90
N ARG A 387 -1.21 16.05 46.94
CA ARG A 387 -1.75 16.88 48.04
C ARG A 387 -0.79 17.96 48.47
N VAL A 388 -1.33 18.99 49.09
CA VAL A 388 -0.59 19.98 49.88
C VAL A 388 -1.13 19.99 51.29
N TYR A 389 -0.25 20.04 52.29
CA TYR A 389 -0.64 20.05 53.69
C TYR A 389 0.18 21.04 54.51
N ALA A 390 -0.42 21.56 55.58
CA ALA A 390 0.24 22.40 56.57
C ALA A 390 -0.15 21.99 57.99
N ASN A 391 0.85 21.70 58.83
CA ASN A 391 0.69 21.53 60.27
C ASN A 391 1.21 22.76 61.02
N PRO A 392 0.68 23.08 62.22
CA PRO A 392 1.20 24.17 63.04
C PRO A 392 2.69 23.97 63.37
N TYR A 393 3.45 25.06 63.42
CA TYR A 393 4.88 25.03 63.74
C TYR A 393 5.16 25.62 65.13
N GLN A 394 6.24 25.16 65.75
CA GLN A 394 6.68 25.63 67.06
C GLN A 394 7.86 26.60 66.91
N SER A 395 7.80 27.73 67.59
CA SER A 395 8.95 28.64 67.74
C SER A 395 8.97 29.19 69.18
N GLY A 396 10.04 28.89 69.92
CA GLY A 396 10.17 29.32 71.31
C GLY A 396 9.10 28.76 72.27
N GLY A 397 8.55 27.56 71.99
CA GLY A 397 7.50 26.93 72.81
C GLY A 397 6.08 27.46 72.57
N VAL A 398 5.90 28.32 71.56
CA VAL A 398 4.60 28.83 71.12
C VAL A 398 4.24 28.21 69.77
N SER A 399 2.98 27.79 69.65
CA SER A 399 2.41 27.26 68.41
C SER A 399 1.91 28.36 67.50
N TYR A 400 2.33 28.34 66.23
CA TYR A 400 1.90 29.27 65.21
C TYR A 400 1.17 28.54 64.09
N GLU A 401 0.20 29.21 63.48
CA GLU A 401 -0.43 28.75 62.24
C GLU A 401 0.62 28.65 61.13
N ASN A 402 0.52 27.62 60.32
CA ASN A 402 1.32 27.48 59.11
C ASN A 402 0.44 27.64 57.87
N ASN A 403 0.98 28.28 56.84
CA ASN A 403 0.29 28.54 55.58
C ASN A 403 1.13 27.97 54.45
N ALA A 404 0.52 27.09 53.65
CA ALA A 404 1.15 26.43 52.52
C ALA A 404 0.29 26.61 51.27
N SER A 405 0.95 26.87 50.14
CA SER A 405 0.32 26.97 48.83
C SER A 405 1.11 26.18 47.82
N LEU A 406 0.41 25.38 47.03
CA LEU A 406 0.98 24.64 45.91
C LEU A 406 0.31 25.07 44.62
N VAL A 407 1.09 25.65 43.72
CA VAL A 407 0.69 25.90 42.35
C VAL A 407 1.14 24.72 41.50
N SER A 408 0.19 23.99 40.93
CA SER A 408 0.40 22.83 40.08
C SER A 408 -0.05 23.14 38.66
N GLU A 409 0.87 23.05 37.71
CA GLU A 409 0.67 23.44 36.32
C GLU A 409 0.97 22.28 35.36
N ILE A 410 0.11 22.07 34.37
CA ILE A 410 0.37 21.13 33.27
C ILE A 410 0.02 21.75 31.93
N ASN A 411 0.89 21.49 30.97
CA ASN A 411 0.82 21.95 29.60
C ASN A 411 0.41 20.79 28.71
N ILE A 412 -0.74 20.90 28.04
CA ILE A 412 -1.28 19.84 27.16
C ILE A 412 -1.30 20.38 25.74
N THR A 413 -0.52 19.75 24.86
CA THR A 413 -0.59 20.03 23.42
C THR A 413 -1.92 19.51 22.89
N LEU A 414 -2.72 20.40 22.31
CA LEU A 414 -4.04 20.07 21.78
C LEU A 414 -3.89 19.35 20.42
N PRO A 415 -4.80 18.43 20.08
CA PRO A 415 -4.85 17.83 18.76
C PRO A 415 -5.44 18.84 17.76
N TYR A 416 -5.12 18.71 16.47
CA TYR A 416 -5.62 19.56 15.40
C TYR A 416 -5.24 21.04 15.51
N SER A 417 -5.53 21.80 14.46
CA SER A 417 -5.27 23.25 14.45
C SER A 417 -6.17 24.02 15.42
N GLU A 418 -7.39 23.53 15.65
CA GLU A 418 -8.35 24.11 16.60
C GLU A 418 -9.30 23.01 17.09
N VAL A 419 -9.59 22.99 18.39
CA VAL A 419 -10.52 22.05 19.03
C VAL A 419 -11.37 22.74 20.09
N LEU A 420 -12.54 22.17 20.35
CA LEU A 420 -13.38 22.59 21.46
C LEU A 420 -12.89 21.91 22.76
N VAL A 421 -12.40 22.71 23.71
CA VAL A 421 -12.18 22.23 25.08
C VAL A 421 -13.51 22.39 25.84
N LYS A 422 -14.15 21.26 26.16
CA LYS A 422 -15.49 21.24 26.78
C LYS A 422 -15.43 21.65 28.24
N ASN A 423 -14.69 20.88 29.04
CA ASN A 423 -14.57 21.10 30.48
C ASN A 423 -13.27 20.48 31.02
N VAL A 424 -12.95 20.86 32.26
CA VAL A 424 -11.89 20.26 33.07
C VAL A 424 -12.54 19.73 34.35
N THR A 425 -12.29 18.47 34.68
CA THR A 425 -12.79 17.86 35.92
C THR A 425 -11.63 17.41 36.79
N LEU A 426 -11.82 17.39 38.11
CA LEU A 426 -10.86 16.85 39.06
C LEU A 426 -11.59 16.34 40.30
N LEU A 427 -11.06 15.31 40.94
CA LEU A 427 -11.53 14.86 42.25
C LEU A 427 -10.74 15.57 43.35
N THR A 428 -11.44 16.09 44.36
CA THR A 428 -10.84 16.85 45.44
C THR A 428 -11.32 16.37 46.80
N LYS A 429 -10.47 16.46 47.82
CA LYS A 429 -10.87 16.26 49.22
C LYS A 429 -10.04 17.15 50.15
N THR A 430 -10.55 17.37 51.35
CA THR A 430 -9.86 18.06 52.45
C THR A 430 -10.05 17.30 53.75
N ASN A 431 -9.16 17.44 54.73
CA ASN A 431 -9.44 16.95 56.10
C ASN A 431 -10.34 17.93 56.87
N GLY A 432 -10.44 19.20 56.44
CA GLY A 432 -11.43 20.16 56.93
C GLY A 432 -11.15 20.70 58.33
N THR A 433 -9.95 20.50 58.87
CA THR A 433 -9.60 20.72 60.28
C THR A 433 -8.84 22.01 60.57
N GLY A 434 -8.45 22.77 59.55
CA GLY A 434 -7.76 24.05 59.65
C GLY A 434 -8.68 25.27 59.50
N ASN A 435 -8.06 26.45 59.49
CA ASN A 435 -8.74 27.75 59.49
C ASN A 435 -8.99 28.31 58.09
N PHE A 436 -8.32 27.80 57.05
CA PHE A 436 -8.52 28.25 55.67
C PHE A 436 -8.16 27.16 54.67
N ARG A 437 -8.96 27.08 53.60
CA ARG A 437 -8.73 26.24 52.42
C ARG A 437 -9.28 26.96 51.19
N GLN A 438 -8.50 26.96 50.12
CA GLN A 438 -8.92 27.47 48.83
C GLN A 438 -8.35 26.57 47.74
N LEU A 439 -9.20 26.21 46.78
CA LEU A 439 -8.77 25.59 45.55
C LEU A 439 -9.19 26.47 44.38
N TRP A 440 -8.19 26.98 43.67
CA TRP A 440 -8.34 27.87 42.53
C TRP A 440 -7.88 27.16 41.27
N VAL A 441 -8.78 27.01 40.28
CA VAL A 441 -8.49 26.37 39.00
C VAL A 441 -8.60 27.39 37.87
N ARG A 442 -7.64 27.38 36.95
CA ARG A 442 -7.64 28.19 35.73
C ARG A 442 -7.30 27.33 34.52
N VAL A 443 -7.92 27.67 33.41
CA VAL A 443 -7.59 27.15 32.08
C VAL A 443 -7.04 28.30 31.27
N LEU A 444 -5.81 28.17 30.78
CA LEU A 444 -5.12 29.20 30.01
C LEU A 444 -4.98 28.74 28.55
N ASN A 445 -5.07 29.68 27.61
CA ASN A 445 -4.73 29.44 26.21
C ASN A 445 -3.21 29.44 25.99
N SER A 446 -2.79 29.13 24.76
CA SER A 446 -1.37 29.08 24.37
C SER A 446 -0.58 30.40 24.49
N THR A 447 -1.26 31.53 24.73
CA THR A 447 -0.62 32.83 25.00
C THR A 447 -0.57 33.19 26.49
N GLY A 448 -1.07 32.30 27.36
CA GLY A 448 -1.18 32.52 28.81
C GLY A 448 -2.43 33.32 29.24
N GLY A 449 -3.36 33.61 28.33
CA GLY A 449 -4.63 34.27 28.64
C GLY A 449 -5.62 33.32 29.32
N VAL A 450 -6.33 33.79 30.35
CA VAL A 450 -7.35 33.02 31.07
C VAL A 450 -8.60 32.83 30.21
N VAL A 451 -8.98 31.56 29.99
CA VAL A 451 -10.15 31.15 29.21
C VAL A 451 -11.32 30.81 30.14
N ALA A 452 -11.04 30.11 31.24
CA ALA A 452 -12.02 29.75 32.26
C ALA A 452 -11.35 29.74 33.64
N GLU A 453 -12.13 30.05 34.68
CA GLU A 453 -11.62 30.17 36.05
C GLU A 453 -12.66 29.77 37.09
N LEU A 454 -12.19 29.09 38.14
CA LEU A 454 -12.93 28.77 39.35
C LEU A 454 -12.10 29.22 40.56
N THR A 455 -12.43 30.37 41.15
CA THR A 455 -11.61 31.01 42.20
C THR A 455 -11.64 30.29 43.54
N ASN A 456 -12.71 29.57 43.85
CA ASN A 456 -12.80 28.76 45.07
C ASN A 456 -13.76 27.59 44.87
N ALA A 457 -13.23 26.39 44.68
CA ALA A 457 -14.04 25.18 44.57
C ALA A 457 -14.66 24.77 45.91
N THR A 458 -15.84 24.15 45.87
CA THR A 458 -16.42 23.51 47.07
C THR A 458 -15.75 22.16 47.30
N ILE A 459 -15.13 21.97 48.47
CA ILE A 459 -14.36 20.77 48.80
C ILE A 459 -14.98 20.08 50.01
N GLY A 460 -15.32 18.79 49.87
CA GLY A 460 -15.81 17.95 50.94
C GLY A 460 -14.70 17.15 51.65
N THR A 461 -15.07 16.46 52.73
CA THR A 461 -14.16 15.54 53.43
C THR A 461 -14.02 14.17 52.75
N SER A 462 -14.86 13.92 51.74
CA SER A 462 -14.76 12.78 50.83
C SER A 462 -14.41 13.27 49.42
N TRP A 463 -13.83 12.38 48.60
CA TRP A 463 -13.54 12.68 47.20
C TRP A 463 -14.80 13.17 46.48
N THR A 464 -14.77 14.43 46.05
CA THR A 464 -15.87 15.12 45.39
C THR A 464 -15.38 15.64 44.05
N GLU A 465 -16.15 15.43 42.99
CA GLU A 465 -15.84 15.96 41.66
C GLU A 465 -16.07 17.47 41.61
N VAL A 466 -15.07 18.18 41.11
CA VAL A 466 -15.12 19.61 40.78
C VAL A 466 -15.00 19.71 39.27
N ALA A 467 -15.95 20.39 38.64
CA ALA A 467 -15.99 20.61 37.20
C ALA A 467 -15.92 22.09 36.87
N LEU A 468 -15.02 22.46 35.96
CA LEU A 468 -14.90 23.79 35.37
C LEU A 468 -15.32 23.70 33.90
N THR A 469 -16.44 24.34 33.56
CA THR A 469 -16.87 24.45 32.15
C THR A 469 -15.96 25.43 31.42
N VAL A 470 -15.44 25.02 30.26
CA VAL A 470 -14.56 25.84 29.41
C VAL A 470 -15.31 26.28 28.17
N ASN A 471 -15.87 25.32 27.42
CA ASN A 471 -16.67 25.50 26.21
C ASN A 471 -16.10 26.54 25.23
N ALA A 472 -14.80 26.44 24.94
CA ALA A 472 -14.08 27.37 24.09
C ALA A 472 -13.21 26.64 23.06
N ASN A 473 -13.11 27.20 21.85
CA ASN A 473 -12.20 26.73 20.83
C ASN A 473 -10.77 27.21 21.12
N LEU A 474 -9.83 26.28 21.20
CA LEU A 474 -8.43 26.55 21.52
C LEU A 474 -7.49 25.85 20.53
N SER A 475 -6.30 26.42 20.37
CA SER A 475 -5.27 25.98 19.41
C SER A 475 -3.92 25.82 20.09
N ASN A 476 -3.09 24.92 19.53
CA ASN A 476 -1.73 24.58 19.95
C ASN A 476 -1.65 23.91 21.33
N GLN A 477 -2.04 24.63 22.38
CA GLN A 477 -1.83 24.20 23.75
C GLN A 477 -2.88 24.79 24.68
N VAL A 478 -3.21 24.02 25.72
CA VAL A 478 -3.95 24.47 26.89
C VAL A 478 -3.10 24.24 28.14
N THR A 479 -3.10 25.21 29.06
CA THR A 479 -2.45 25.05 30.37
C THR A 479 -3.53 24.93 31.44
N ILE A 480 -3.45 23.87 32.24
CA ILE A 480 -4.27 23.71 33.44
C ILE A 480 -3.44 24.17 34.62
N TRP A 481 -3.94 25.18 35.32
CA TRP A 481 -3.29 25.80 36.46
C TRP A 481 -4.17 25.62 37.70
N ILE A 482 -3.61 25.00 38.73
CA ILE A 482 -4.34 24.66 39.96
C ILE A 482 -3.54 25.20 41.14
N ASN A 483 -4.10 26.14 41.90
CA ASN A 483 -3.52 26.59 43.15
C ASN A 483 -4.35 26.10 44.33
N ALA A 484 -3.73 25.27 45.17
CA ALA A 484 -4.29 24.81 46.43
C ALA A 484 -3.59 25.52 47.59
N THR A 485 -4.35 26.24 48.41
CA THR A 485 -3.84 26.96 49.58
C THR A 485 -4.53 26.47 50.84
N VAL A 486 -3.74 26.15 51.86
CA VAL A 486 -4.21 25.66 53.16
C VAL A 486 -3.57 26.41 54.31
N LYS A 487 -4.34 26.65 55.37
CA LYS A 487 -3.85 27.21 56.62
C LYS A 487 -4.27 26.35 57.81
N SER A 488 -3.28 25.90 58.57
CA SER A 488 -3.49 25.19 59.82
C SER A 488 -4.14 26.11 60.87
N THR A 489 -4.75 25.54 61.91
CA THR A 489 -4.95 26.29 63.16
C THR A 489 -3.65 26.29 63.97
N THR A 490 -3.67 26.78 65.21
CA THR A 490 -2.56 26.63 66.16
C THR A 490 -2.46 25.20 66.73
N THR A 491 -3.43 24.32 66.51
CA THR A 491 -3.49 22.96 67.11
C THR A 491 -3.72 21.82 66.13
N THR A 492 -4.25 22.10 64.94
CA THR A 492 -4.66 21.10 63.94
C THR A 492 -4.15 21.49 62.56
N GLY A 493 -3.70 20.50 61.79
CA GLY A 493 -3.29 20.69 60.40
C GLY A 493 -4.45 20.83 59.43
N GLU A 494 -4.13 21.17 58.18
CA GLU A 494 -5.06 21.25 57.06
C GLU A 494 -4.42 20.63 55.82
N GLU A 495 -5.22 19.96 54.99
CA GLU A 495 -4.79 19.48 53.68
C GLU A 495 -5.85 19.69 52.59
N ILE A 496 -5.37 19.84 51.36
CA ILE A 496 -6.16 19.68 50.14
C ILE A 496 -5.45 18.63 49.28
N ALA A 497 -6.21 17.66 48.81
CA ALA A 497 -5.76 16.68 47.84
C ALA A 497 -6.57 16.79 46.54
N VAL A 498 -5.89 16.60 45.42
CA VAL A 498 -6.42 16.65 44.06
C VAL A 498 -5.99 15.39 43.33
N LYS A 499 -6.88 14.76 42.56
CA LYS A 499 -6.54 13.65 41.66
C LYS A 499 -7.45 13.60 40.45
N ASP A 500 -7.11 12.76 39.47
CA ASP A 500 -7.90 12.52 38.26
C ASP A 500 -8.24 13.83 37.51
N VAL A 501 -7.26 14.72 37.34
CA VAL A 501 -7.42 15.94 36.54
C VAL A 501 -7.63 15.52 35.09
N ARG A 502 -8.84 15.74 34.56
CA ARG A 502 -9.22 15.36 33.19
C ARG A 502 -9.56 16.58 32.35
N VAL A 503 -9.09 16.59 31.11
CA VAL A 503 -9.40 17.62 30.12
C VAL A 503 -10.14 16.97 28.96
N TYR A 504 -11.36 17.43 28.69
CA TYR A 504 -12.23 16.88 27.66
C TYR A 504 -12.18 17.75 26.41
N VAL A 505 -11.76 17.14 25.30
CA VAL A 505 -11.53 17.79 24.02
C VAL A 505 -12.41 17.15 22.95
N GLU A 506 -12.98 17.97 22.09
CA GLU A 506 -13.76 17.52 20.95
C GLU A 506 -13.31 18.23 19.68
N TYR A 507 -13.11 17.46 18.62
CA TYR A 507 -12.90 17.95 17.27
C TYR A 507 -14.05 17.48 16.37
N ARG A 508 -14.55 18.38 15.51
CA ARG A 508 -15.59 18.07 14.53
C ARG A 508 -15.10 18.45 13.15
N THR A 509 -15.31 17.56 12.18
CA THR A 509 -15.01 17.83 10.78
C THR A 509 -15.94 17.07 9.86
N ASN A 510 -15.91 17.43 8.58
CA ASN A 510 -16.69 16.82 7.52
C ASN A 510 -15.70 16.33 6.45
N PRO A 511 -15.14 15.10 6.60
CA PRO A 511 -14.17 14.59 5.65
C PRO A 511 -14.74 14.60 4.23
N GLN A 512 -13.97 15.11 3.28
CA GLN A 512 -14.40 15.22 1.89
C GLN A 512 -14.49 13.82 1.28
N VAL A 513 -15.71 13.38 0.94
CA VAL A 513 -15.92 12.11 0.26
C VAL A 513 -15.65 12.29 -1.23
N THR A 514 -14.80 11.43 -1.78
CA THR A 514 -14.42 11.37 -3.19
C THR A 514 -15.00 10.12 -3.83
N VAL A 515 -15.36 10.24 -5.10
CA VAL A 515 -15.90 9.15 -5.92
C VAL A 515 -15.15 9.13 -7.25
N PRO A 516 -14.21 8.20 -7.45
CA PRO A 516 -13.62 7.97 -8.76
C PRO A 516 -14.74 7.61 -9.75
N TRP A 517 -14.89 8.40 -10.81
CA TRP A 517 -15.93 8.17 -11.81
C TRP A 517 -15.55 6.96 -12.67
N SER A 518 -16.49 6.04 -12.83
CA SER A 518 -16.36 4.87 -13.71
C SER A 518 -17.71 4.59 -14.38
N PRO A 519 -17.76 4.41 -15.71
CA PRO A 519 -19.02 4.08 -16.37
C PRO A 519 -19.43 2.63 -16.08
N ASN A 520 -20.73 2.34 -16.14
CA ASN A 520 -21.31 0.99 -16.13
C ASN A 520 -20.94 0.10 -14.92
N VAL A 521 -20.70 0.70 -13.75
CA VAL A 521 -20.45 -0.02 -12.50
C VAL A 521 -21.75 -0.22 -11.70
N GLU A 522 -21.85 -1.30 -10.92
CA GLU A 522 -23.00 -1.51 -10.01
C GLU A 522 -22.98 -0.55 -8.82
N PHE A 523 -21.79 -0.30 -8.29
CA PHE A 523 -21.54 0.62 -7.18
C PHE A 523 -20.31 1.46 -7.49
N PHE A 524 -20.35 2.73 -7.11
CA PHE A 524 -19.18 3.58 -7.10
C PHE A 524 -18.46 3.43 -5.76
N ASN A 525 -17.15 3.15 -5.83
CA ASN A 525 -16.29 3.15 -4.65
C ASN A 525 -16.11 4.60 -4.17
N CYS A 526 -16.47 4.85 -2.92
CA CYS A 526 -16.32 6.15 -2.29
C CYS A 526 -15.26 6.06 -1.19
N SER A 527 -14.45 7.09 -1.01
CA SER A 527 -13.53 7.15 0.12
C SER A 527 -13.43 8.55 0.72
N ALA A 528 -13.10 8.61 2.00
CA ALA A 528 -12.72 9.84 2.67
C ALA A 528 -11.61 9.55 3.70
N SER A 529 -10.63 10.43 3.77
CA SER A 529 -9.51 10.29 4.69
C SER A 529 -9.45 11.44 5.68
N HIS A 530 -9.10 11.12 6.92
CA HIS A 530 -8.87 12.08 8.00
C HIS A 530 -7.61 11.68 8.77
N TYR A 531 -6.71 12.64 9.02
CA TYR A 531 -5.55 12.38 9.87
C TYR A 531 -5.98 12.39 11.33
N VAL A 532 -5.73 11.31 12.07
CA VAL A 532 -6.01 11.23 13.51
C VAL A 532 -4.83 11.86 14.23
N GLU A 533 -5.05 13.00 14.89
CA GLU A 533 -4.04 13.67 15.72
C GLU A 533 -4.44 13.57 17.18
N LEU A 534 -3.48 13.24 18.05
CA LEU A 534 -3.72 12.97 19.47
C LEU A 534 -3.14 14.03 20.42
N GLY A 535 -2.38 15.00 19.92
CA GLY A 535 -1.68 15.98 20.77
C GLY A 535 -0.73 15.29 21.75
N SER A 536 -0.79 15.67 23.03
CA SER A 536 -0.03 15.02 24.12
C SER A 536 -0.54 13.61 24.44
N ALA A 537 -0.23 12.65 23.56
CA ALA A 537 -0.65 11.25 23.67
C ALA A 537 -0.14 10.55 24.95
N GLU A 538 0.94 11.04 25.55
CA GLU A 538 1.47 10.59 26.84
C GLU A 538 0.50 10.82 28.03
N TYR A 539 -0.50 11.68 27.85
CA TYR A 539 -1.56 11.93 28.86
C TYR A 539 -2.90 11.29 28.46
N LEU A 540 -2.94 10.50 27.39
CA LEU A 540 -4.18 10.01 26.82
C LEU A 540 -4.89 9.02 27.76
N ASN A 541 -6.12 9.35 28.15
CA ASN A 541 -6.99 8.48 28.93
C ASN A 541 -8.02 7.76 28.05
N SER A 542 -8.63 8.47 27.10
CA SER A 542 -9.52 7.87 26.11
C SER A 542 -9.49 8.66 24.80
N SER A 543 -9.70 7.96 23.70
CA SER A 543 -9.80 8.53 22.36
C SER A 543 -10.88 7.79 21.59
N VAL A 544 -11.92 8.49 21.12
CA VAL A 544 -13.07 7.90 20.45
C VAL A 544 -13.40 8.70 19.20
N ILE A 545 -13.44 8.03 18.05
CA ILE A 545 -13.95 8.64 16.82
C ILE A 545 -15.33 8.09 16.52
N THR A 546 -16.28 8.99 16.28
CA THR A 546 -17.60 8.67 15.74
C THR A 546 -17.72 9.28 14.35
N PHE A 547 -18.01 8.48 13.33
CA PHE A 547 -18.34 8.98 12.00
C PHE A 547 -19.74 8.58 11.59
N LYS A 548 -20.36 9.42 10.75
CA LYS A 548 -21.74 9.27 10.29
C LYS A 548 -21.75 9.28 8.77
N LEU A 549 -22.35 8.26 8.15
CA LEU A 549 -22.51 8.14 6.70
C LEU A 549 -23.97 8.43 6.32
N ILE A 550 -24.19 9.29 5.33
CA ILE A 550 -25.54 9.58 4.82
C ILE A 550 -26.19 8.31 4.23
N GLN A 551 -27.52 8.21 4.28
CA GLN A 551 -28.32 7.05 3.83
C GLN A 551 -28.07 6.52 2.40
N TYR A 552 -27.37 7.28 1.56
CA TYR A 552 -27.01 6.86 0.19
C TYR A 552 -25.68 6.10 0.11
N LEU A 553 -24.90 6.11 1.19
CA LEU A 553 -23.61 5.42 1.28
C LEU A 553 -23.72 4.24 2.23
N THR A 554 -23.28 3.08 1.75
CA THR A 554 -23.14 1.87 2.57
C THR A 554 -21.70 1.73 3.03
N TYR A 555 -21.46 1.59 4.34
CA TYR A 555 -20.13 1.31 4.86
C TYR A 555 -19.56 0.02 4.27
N ASN A 556 -18.30 0.04 3.84
CA ASN A 556 -17.59 -1.14 3.33
C ASN A 556 -16.47 -1.57 4.28
N THR A 557 -15.47 -0.72 4.46
CA THR A 557 -14.31 -1.01 5.31
C THR A 557 -13.62 0.28 5.76
N THR A 558 -12.73 0.19 6.74
CA THR A 558 -11.88 1.29 7.18
C THR A 558 -10.43 0.82 7.20
N HIS A 559 -9.54 1.61 6.60
CA HIS A 559 -8.11 1.45 6.80
C HIS A 559 -7.69 2.23 8.04
N TYR A 560 -7.68 1.53 9.18
CA TYR A 560 -7.19 1.97 10.48
C TYR A 560 -6.97 0.72 11.37
N PRO A 561 -6.06 0.73 12.37
CA PRO A 561 -5.76 -0.46 13.17
C PRO A 561 -6.96 -0.98 13.99
N VAL A 562 -7.92 -0.11 14.27
CA VAL A 562 -9.16 -0.45 15.00
C VAL A 562 -10.34 -0.32 14.05
N GLN A 563 -11.09 -1.40 13.88
CA GLN A 563 -12.28 -1.42 13.02
C GLN A 563 -13.48 -0.77 13.71
N PRO A 564 -14.34 -0.04 12.97
CA PRO A 564 -15.51 0.59 13.55
C PRO A 564 -16.61 -0.43 13.88
N SER A 565 -17.38 -0.10 14.91
CA SER A 565 -18.62 -0.77 15.27
C SER A 565 -19.83 0.09 14.87
N TYR A 566 -20.87 -0.53 14.33
CA TYR A 566 -22.14 0.17 14.08
C TYR A 566 -22.85 0.45 15.41
N VAL A 567 -23.30 1.68 15.60
CA VAL A 567 -23.94 2.16 16.84
C VAL A 567 -25.46 2.28 16.68
N GLY A 568 -25.92 2.68 15.50
CA GLY A 568 -27.32 2.95 15.22
C GLY A 568 -27.47 3.98 14.10
N ASP A 569 -28.71 4.43 13.89
CA ASP A 569 -29.02 5.49 12.93
C ASP A 569 -29.43 6.78 13.63
N GLU A 570 -29.13 7.91 12.99
CA GLU A 570 -29.46 9.25 13.47
C GLU A 570 -30.00 10.11 12.32
N THR A 571 -31.00 10.93 12.59
CA THR A 571 -31.54 11.88 11.62
C THR A 571 -30.93 13.27 11.83
N ILE A 572 -30.29 13.81 10.79
CA ILE A 572 -29.71 15.16 10.80
C ILE A 572 -30.34 15.96 9.67
N GLY A 573 -31.15 16.96 10.03
CA GLY A 573 -31.95 17.70 9.06
C GLY A 573 -32.97 16.79 8.38
N SER A 574 -32.91 16.68 7.06
CA SER A 574 -33.81 15.86 6.23
C SER A 574 -33.23 14.50 5.83
N TYR A 575 -32.06 14.12 6.34
CA TYR A 575 -31.36 12.90 5.95
C TYR A 575 -31.13 11.99 7.14
N ASN A 576 -31.19 10.69 6.91
CA ASN A 576 -30.76 9.68 7.87
C ASN A 576 -29.28 9.36 7.67
N TYR A 577 -28.62 9.02 8.78
CA TYR A 577 -27.21 8.67 8.82
C TYR A 577 -27.02 7.38 9.61
N SER A 578 -26.19 6.47 9.09
CA SER A 578 -25.69 5.34 9.86
C SER A 578 -24.43 5.76 10.63
N VAL A 579 -24.42 5.49 11.93
CA VAL A 579 -23.41 5.96 12.87
C VAL A 579 -22.47 4.82 13.25
N TYR A 580 -21.18 5.10 13.16
CA TYR A 580 -20.11 4.15 13.43
C TYR A 580 -19.12 4.72 14.45
N ARG A 581 -18.60 3.86 15.33
CA ARG A 581 -17.70 4.22 16.43
C ARG A 581 -16.42 3.39 16.42
N VAL A 582 -15.29 4.08 16.44
CA VAL A 582 -13.94 3.54 16.60
C VAL A 582 -13.48 3.85 18.02
N ASP A 583 -13.29 2.81 18.82
CA ASP A 583 -12.88 2.91 20.22
C ASP A 583 -11.98 1.71 20.59
N PRO A 584 -10.69 1.93 20.92
CA PRO A 584 -10.00 3.22 21.00
C PRO A 584 -9.52 3.73 19.63
N ALA A 585 -9.52 5.05 19.44
CA ALA A 585 -8.93 5.73 18.28
C ALA A 585 -7.55 6.32 18.62
N ASN A 586 -6.59 5.48 19.02
CA ASN A 586 -5.33 5.90 19.66
C ASN A 586 -4.06 5.75 18.79
N TYR A 587 -4.20 5.67 17.46
CA TYR A 587 -3.10 5.67 16.51
C TYR A 587 -3.05 6.98 15.72
N SER A 588 -1.92 7.70 15.79
CA SER A 588 -1.70 8.93 15.03
C SER A 588 -1.31 8.64 13.58
N GLN A 589 -2.31 8.52 12.71
CA GLN A 589 -2.14 8.22 11.29
C GLN A 589 -3.38 8.64 10.49
N TYR A 590 -3.32 8.52 9.16
CA TYR A 590 -4.52 8.62 8.35
C TYR A 590 -5.46 7.44 8.63
N MET A 591 -6.73 7.77 8.87
CA MET A 591 -7.86 6.86 8.83
C MET A 591 -8.59 7.09 7.51
N THR A 592 -8.72 6.05 6.69
CA THR A 592 -9.52 6.11 5.44
C THR A 592 -10.76 5.27 5.58
N ILE A 593 -11.93 5.89 5.38
CA ILE A 593 -13.24 5.23 5.41
C ILE A 593 -13.65 4.97 3.96
N TYR A 594 -13.99 3.72 3.64
CA TYR A 594 -14.50 3.30 2.35
C TYR A 594 -15.99 3.01 2.45
N ALA A 595 -16.74 3.49 1.46
CA ALA A 595 -18.17 3.29 1.35
C ALA A 595 -18.56 3.02 -0.11
N LEU A 596 -19.75 2.46 -0.31
CA LEU A 596 -20.32 2.18 -1.62
C LEU A 596 -21.51 3.10 -1.87
N LEU A 597 -21.53 3.75 -3.04
CA LEU A 597 -22.68 4.48 -3.57
C LEU A 597 -23.32 3.62 -4.66
N GLU A 598 -24.59 3.27 -4.52
CA GLU A 598 -25.30 2.50 -5.54
C GLU A 598 -25.44 3.32 -6.83
N ASN A 599 -25.15 2.69 -7.97
CA ASN A 599 -25.49 3.26 -9.26
C ASN A 599 -26.95 2.93 -9.60
N TRP A 600 -27.86 3.88 -9.38
CA TRP A 600 -29.27 3.71 -9.74
C TRP A 600 -29.50 3.56 -11.25
N PHE A 601 -28.56 4.00 -12.08
CA PHE A 601 -28.62 3.85 -13.54
C PHE A 601 -27.78 2.67 -14.05
N LYS A 602 -27.39 1.72 -13.19
CA LYS A 602 -26.64 0.51 -13.58
C LYS A 602 -27.32 -0.28 -14.70
N THR A 603 -28.66 -0.27 -14.70
CA THR A 603 -29.49 -0.82 -15.77
C THR A 603 -30.65 0.13 -16.04
N PHE A 604 -30.96 0.35 -17.30
CA PHE A 604 -32.14 1.06 -17.75
C PHE A 604 -32.66 0.38 -19.01
N ARG A 605 -33.92 0.64 -19.35
CA ARG A 605 -34.61 -0.10 -20.40
C ARG A 605 -34.56 0.69 -21.71
N THR A 606 -34.25 0.00 -22.80
CA THR A 606 -34.39 0.52 -24.16
C THR A 606 -35.41 -0.33 -24.91
N HIS A 607 -36.42 0.29 -25.51
CA HIS A 607 -37.48 -0.46 -26.19
C HIS A 607 -38.05 0.26 -27.41
N ALA A 608 -38.48 -0.51 -28.39
CA ALA A 608 -39.22 -0.05 -29.57
C ALA A 608 -40.47 -0.90 -29.74
N LYS A 609 -41.62 -0.26 -30.02
CA LYS A 609 -42.93 -0.94 -30.13
C LYS A 609 -43.29 -1.83 -28.92
N GLY A 610 -42.76 -1.50 -27.74
CA GLY A 610 -42.98 -2.25 -26.50
C GLY A 610 -42.05 -3.45 -26.28
N TYR A 611 -41.16 -3.77 -27.23
CA TYR A 611 -40.16 -4.83 -27.10
C TYR A 611 -38.79 -4.24 -26.79
N ASP A 612 -38.08 -4.88 -25.87
CA ASP A 612 -36.74 -4.45 -25.46
C ASP A 612 -35.77 -4.67 -26.61
N THR A 613 -35.06 -3.62 -26.99
CA THR A 613 -34.12 -3.67 -28.10
C THR A 613 -33.11 -2.54 -28.03
N GLU A 614 -31.87 -2.85 -28.39
CA GLU A 614 -30.78 -1.90 -28.61
C GLU A 614 -30.58 -1.59 -30.10
N THR A 615 -31.35 -2.25 -30.98
CA THR A 615 -31.29 -2.07 -32.43
C THR A 615 -32.67 -1.73 -33.00
N ILE A 616 -32.70 -0.72 -33.87
CA ILE A 616 -33.92 -0.26 -34.53
C ILE A 616 -33.64 0.09 -36.00
N LEU A 617 -34.68 0.09 -36.82
CA LEU A 617 -34.56 0.58 -38.20
C LEU A 617 -34.48 2.11 -38.23
N ILE A 618 -33.88 2.66 -39.30
CA ILE A 618 -33.86 4.12 -39.51
C ILE A 618 -35.30 4.66 -39.48
N GLY A 619 -35.50 5.75 -38.73
CA GLY A 619 -36.80 6.39 -38.55
C GLY A 619 -37.74 5.72 -37.54
N GLU A 620 -37.43 4.51 -37.07
CA GLU A 620 -38.18 3.88 -35.99
C GLU A 620 -37.87 4.58 -34.65
N PRO A 621 -38.87 4.86 -33.79
CA PRO A 621 -38.63 5.47 -32.48
C PRO A 621 -38.13 4.43 -31.47
N LEU A 622 -36.99 4.72 -30.84
CA LEU A 622 -36.47 4.03 -29.66
C LEU A 622 -36.79 4.85 -28.41
N THR A 623 -37.29 4.20 -27.37
CA THR A 623 -37.49 4.82 -26.06
C THR A 623 -36.42 4.34 -25.10
N VAL A 624 -35.75 5.28 -24.44
CA VAL A 624 -34.88 5.05 -23.29
C VAL A 624 -35.70 5.37 -22.04
N GLU A 625 -35.84 4.40 -21.14
CA GLU A 625 -36.64 4.48 -19.92
C GLU A 625 -35.74 4.23 -18.71
N LEU A 626 -35.66 5.23 -17.82
CA LEU A 626 -34.80 5.22 -16.64
C LEU A 626 -35.58 4.75 -15.39
N PRO A 627 -34.90 4.04 -14.47
CA PRO A 627 -35.51 3.65 -13.19
C PRO A 627 -35.76 4.82 -12.25
N GLU A 628 -34.99 5.90 -12.40
CA GLU A 628 -35.08 7.13 -11.61
C GLU A 628 -34.98 8.36 -12.54
N LEU A 629 -35.35 9.54 -12.05
CA LEU A 629 -35.14 10.78 -12.82
C LEU A 629 -33.64 11.02 -13.02
N GLY A 630 -33.23 11.14 -14.28
CA GLY A 630 -31.83 11.36 -14.65
C GLY A 630 -31.69 12.25 -15.88
N ASN A 631 -30.45 12.50 -16.26
CA ASN A 631 -30.14 13.15 -17.53
C ASN A 631 -29.78 12.08 -18.56
N ILE A 632 -30.38 12.14 -19.74
CA ILE A 632 -30.06 11.26 -20.87
C ILE A 632 -29.33 12.07 -21.92
N THR A 633 -28.10 11.68 -22.27
CA THR A 633 -27.33 12.29 -23.35
C THR A 633 -27.10 11.29 -24.47
N ILE A 634 -27.47 11.67 -25.70
CA ILE A 634 -27.09 10.95 -26.91
C ILE A 634 -25.89 11.66 -27.51
N VAL A 635 -24.72 11.03 -27.39
CA VAL A 635 -23.42 11.69 -27.61
C VAL A 635 -23.27 12.15 -29.06
N GLU A 636 -23.54 11.27 -30.02
CA GLU A 636 -23.33 11.52 -31.45
C GLU A 636 -24.36 12.49 -32.02
N LEU A 637 -25.51 12.65 -31.35
CA LEU A 637 -26.51 13.67 -31.69
C LEU A 637 -26.24 15.01 -30.97
N ASN A 638 -25.31 15.03 -30.01
CA ASN A 638 -25.07 16.15 -29.10
C ASN A 638 -26.38 16.68 -28.48
N ARG A 639 -27.23 15.75 -28.02
CA ARG A 639 -28.53 16.07 -27.40
C ARG A 639 -28.57 15.54 -25.98
N THR A 640 -28.97 16.42 -25.05
CA THR A 640 -29.18 16.08 -23.64
C THR A 640 -30.60 16.41 -23.24
N PHE A 641 -31.25 15.47 -22.57
CA PHE A 641 -32.56 15.58 -21.96
C PHE A 641 -32.35 15.57 -20.45
N ILE A 642 -32.80 16.62 -19.78
CA ILE A 642 -32.47 16.87 -18.37
C ILE A 642 -33.67 16.51 -17.50
N ASN A 643 -33.41 15.78 -16.41
CA ASN A 643 -34.40 15.44 -15.38
C ASN A 643 -35.66 14.76 -15.97
N VAL A 644 -35.43 13.66 -16.70
CA VAL A 644 -36.45 12.88 -17.38
C VAL A 644 -36.44 11.44 -16.86
N SER A 645 -37.61 10.80 -16.86
CA SER A 645 -37.73 9.35 -16.62
C SER A 645 -37.72 8.55 -17.92
N SER A 646 -38.02 9.18 -19.06
CA SER A 646 -37.92 8.55 -20.37
C SER A 646 -37.77 9.55 -21.50
N VAL A 647 -37.18 9.09 -22.61
CA VAL A 647 -37.05 9.87 -23.85
C VAL A 647 -37.27 8.94 -25.04
N THR A 648 -38.10 9.38 -25.98
CA THR A 648 -38.30 8.70 -27.27
C THR A 648 -37.59 9.46 -28.38
N ILE A 649 -36.74 8.76 -29.15
CA ILE A 649 -35.85 9.34 -30.17
C ILE A 649 -35.91 8.49 -31.44
N SER A 650 -35.88 9.15 -32.60
CA SER A 650 -35.73 8.50 -33.90
C SER A 650 -34.42 8.93 -34.55
N PHE A 651 -33.73 8.00 -35.21
CA PHE A 651 -32.44 8.25 -35.84
C PHE A 651 -32.58 8.31 -37.37
N SER A 652 -31.85 9.23 -38.01
CA SER A 652 -31.92 9.49 -39.46
C SER A 652 -30.81 8.83 -40.28
N SER A 653 -29.89 8.12 -39.63
CA SER A 653 -28.73 7.48 -40.26
C SER A 653 -28.39 6.17 -39.56
N THR A 654 -27.78 5.23 -40.29
CA THR A 654 -27.21 4.01 -39.71
C THR A 654 -25.98 4.35 -38.86
N GLY A 655 -25.80 3.68 -37.73
CA GLY A 655 -24.62 3.81 -36.88
C GLY A 655 -24.87 3.32 -35.46
N SER A 656 -23.81 3.31 -34.64
CA SER A 656 -23.91 3.11 -33.20
C SER A 656 -24.05 4.46 -32.50
N PHE A 657 -24.97 4.54 -31.53
CA PHE A 657 -25.20 5.74 -30.74
C PHE A 657 -24.98 5.44 -29.27
N THR A 658 -24.19 6.27 -28.61
CA THR A 658 -23.85 6.16 -27.20
C THR A 658 -24.89 6.90 -26.36
N VAL A 659 -25.56 6.17 -25.46
CA VAL A 659 -26.46 6.72 -24.45
C VAL A 659 -25.70 6.86 -23.13
N VAL A 660 -25.56 8.07 -22.63
CA VAL A 660 -25.00 8.35 -21.30
C VAL A 660 -26.13 8.77 -20.38
N VAL A 661 -26.22 8.12 -19.22
CA VAL A 661 -27.20 8.44 -18.18
C VAL A 661 -26.46 8.85 -16.90
N ASN A 662 -26.88 9.95 -16.27
CA ASN A 662 -26.25 10.47 -15.06
C ASN A 662 -27.16 11.32 -14.17
#